data_AF-A0A2S7Q7D9-F1
#
_entry.id   AF-A0A2S7Q7D9-F1
#
_cell.length_a   1.000
_cell.length_b   1.000
_cell.length_c   1.000
_cell.angle_alpha   90.00
_cell.angle_beta   90.00
_cell.angle_gamma   90.00
#
_symmetry.space_group_name_H-M   'P 1'
#
loop_
_entity.id
_entity.type
_entity.pdbx_description
1 polymer ?
#
loop_
_entity_poly.entity_id
_entity_poly.type
_entity_poly.pdbx_seq_one_letter_code
_entity_poly.pdbx_strand_id
1 'polypeptide(L)'
;MNSIRRAMSNIVSAADIPTVSLLYRLKKLTPYKADPVTEIAPTPNQSFNDRIGYVRAGDITKLAVDAIVNAANRSLLGGGGVDGAIHNAAGPGLLRECRKLNGCRTGSAKITDAYNLPCKKVIHAVGPVYDSDDSKYSETNLESCYQTSLELAVKNNCKSIAFCAISTGVYGYPSDEAAPLAISTVRDFLESEEGSKLDKIVFCTFGPKDVAAYDKWLPRFFPPTEQEADDDWEQVDASESAENGAVLQKGTEKTDASKVELPDVPTQDPSDDQGHASKKQKSKGCYSAKEIRLRITNDTRLQNDFHLPLHAPLASRAPLRLTPLFRKLGDSPALSDSWSRQLPPRFGADYLLNFCILSSELNMSASRNIYEADVDFAQLGLQDPDFAKVLKPNGQLDFSDPKSVQQLTISLLKRDFGLKLELPDDRLCPPVCFAFTNSVDAGAYYVNRLNYILWIQTLLDTSSRSFSESYEPERDVYGLDIGTGASCIYPLLGCAQRGAWRFTATDIDDRSLTFARRNVEINGLYDRIHVLQTQMNGTMIPLDTMKTASYSLFPSIDFTMCNPPFYASKEDLVSSASSKKRPPFTACTGSETEMVCDGGEVAFVSRMIQDSLNLRERVQWYTSMLGKFSSVAQIIEQLKQEEIDNYAVTEFVQGNRTRRWAVGWSFGDLRPSIVASRGCSSLQKSLLPVPVEQTIDVRGEDISTIASRINHTLEVLRIHWTWKTDVSIGIGFCDKAIWSRAARRHKPDGAGEGMIGDVVQENMKFGFKICLLYPIGEIASVKVVIRWLKGHDSVTFESFCGMIRRKIQT
;
A
#
# COMPACT_ATOMS: atom_id res chain seq x y z
N MET A 1 -7.39 15.58 -28.29
CA MET A 1 -8.87 15.47 -28.26
C MET A 1 -9.38 14.09 -27.84
N ASN A 2 -8.70 12.97 -28.15
CA ASN A 2 -9.13 11.62 -27.73
C ASN A 2 -8.89 11.26 -26.25
N SER A 3 -8.04 12.00 -25.52
CA SER A 3 -7.83 11.80 -24.07
C SER A 3 -9.04 12.27 -23.22
N ILE A 4 -9.81 13.25 -23.72
CA ILE A 4 -11.01 13.77 -23.03
C ILE A 4 -12.21 12.83 -23.23
N ARG A 5 -12.29 12.14 -24.38
CA ARG A 5 -13.35 11.14 -24.64
C ARG A 5 -13.18 9.85 -23.81
N ARG A 6 -11.96 9.50 -23.40
CA ARG A 6 -11.65 8.26 -22.65
C ARG A 6 -11.98 8.35 -21.15
N ALA A 7 -12.07 9.55 -20.58
CA ALA A 7 -12.47 9.78 -19.19
C ALA A 7 -13.99 9.75 -18.97
N MET A 8 -14.79 9.72 -20.05
CA MET A 8 -16.26 9.80 -19.97
C MET A 8 -16.97 8.44 -19.89
N SER A 9 -16.27 7.29 -19.92
CA SER A 9 -16.93 5.98 -20.11
C SER A 9 -17.56 5.36 -18.85
N ASN A 10 -17.26 5.85 -17.64
CA ASN A 10 -17.80 5.31 -16.38
C ASN A 10 -18.44 6.38 -15.46
N ILE A 11 -18.87 7.52 -16.02
CA ILE A 11 -19.58 8.54 -15.24
C ILE A 11 -21.02 8.07 -15.04
N VAL A 12 -21.49 8.02 -13.80
CA VAL A 12 -22.88 7.66 -13.46
C VAL A 12 -23.67 8.95 -13.27
N SER A 13 -24.68 9.18 -14.10
CA SER A 13 -25.53 10.36 -13.96
C SER A 13 -26.44 10.26 -12.74
N ALA A 14 -26.83 11.39 -12.14
CA ALA A 14 -27.78 11.39 -11.04
C ALA A 14 -29.10 10.65 -11.39
N ALA A 15 -29.52 10.62 -12.66
CA ALA A 15 -30.72 9.91 -13.10
C ALA A 15 -30.54 8.38 -13.07
N ASP A 16 -29.34 7.89 -13.39
CA ASP A 16 -29.03 6.46 -13.49
C ASP A 16 -28.75 5.79 -12.14
N ILE A 17 -28.60 6.59 -11.07
CA ILE A 17 -28.41 6.08 -9.70
C ILE A 17 -29.71 5.43 -9.22
N PRO A 18 -29.69 4.12 -8.88
CA PRO A 18 -30.88 3.39 -8.46
C PRO A 18 -31.41 3.95 -7.14
N THR A 19 -32.72 4.17 -7.09
CA THR A 19 -33.44 4.66 -5.92
C THR A 19 -33.81 3.51 -5.00
N VAL A 20 -34.11 3.80 -3.73
CA VAL A 20 -34.62 2.79 -2.79
C VAL A 20 -35.89 2.13 -3.32
N SER A 21 -36.81 2.91 -3.92
CA SER A 21 -37.99 2.37 -4.60
C SER A 21 -37.63 1.36 -5.70
N LEU A 22 -36.67 1.71 -6.57
CA LEU A 22 -36.23 0.82 -7.63
C LEU A 22 -35.58 -0.44 -7.06
N LEU A 23 -34.79 -0.33 -5.99
CA LEU A 23 -34.14 -1.47 -5.36
C LEU A 23 -35.15 -2.43 -4.70
N TYR A 24 -36.24 -1.92 -4.11
CA TYR A 24 -37.34 -2.76 -3.64
C TYR A 24 -38.03 -3.48 -4.80
N ARG A 25 -38.39 -2.75 -5.86
CA ARG A 25 -39.04 -3.33 -7.05
C ARG A 25 -38.18 -4.39 -7.74
N LEU A 26 -36.86 -4.21 -7.78
CA LEU A 26 -35.92 -5.18 -8.32
C LEU A 26 -35.55 -6.31 -7.34
N LYS A 27 -36.13 -6.32 -6.13
CA LYS A 27 -35.82 -7.27 -5.05
C LYS A 27 -34.32 -7.30 -4.70
N LYS A 28 -33.64 -6.16 -4.83
CA LYS A 28 -32.22 -5.94 -4.52
C LYS A 28 -32.01 -5.25 -3.17
N LEU A 29 -33.08 -4.90 -2.46
CA LEU A 29 -33.05 -4.42 -1.08
C LEU A 29 -34.19 -5.12 -0.33
N THR A 30 -33.85 -5.79 0.77
CA THR A 30 -34.82 -6.59 1.53
C THR A 30 -35.61 -5.68 2.47
N PRO A 31 -36.96 -5.66 2.40
CA PRO A 31 -37.79 -4.94 3.34
C PRO A 31 -37.54 -5.36 4.78
N TYR A 32 -37.56 -4.38 5.68
CA TYR A 32 -37.58 -4.67 7.10
C TYR A 32 -39.03 -4.91 7.56
N LYS A 33 -39.28 -6.07 8.17
CA LYS A 33 -40.55 -6.37 8.85
C LYS A 33 -40.37 -6.03 10.33
N ALA A 34 -40.90 -4.89 10.77
CA ALA A 34 -40.91 -4.52 12.17
C ALA A 34 -41.85 -5.43 12.98
N ASP A 35 -41.47 -5.74 14.22
CA ASP A 35 -42.36 -6.42 15.16
C ASP A 35 -43.42 -5.41 15.65
N PRO A 36 -44.72 -5.64 15.41
CA PRO A 36 -45.79 -4.69 15.75
C PRO A 36 -45.87 -4.33 17.25
N VAL A 37 -45.21 -5.10 18.12
CA VAL A 37 -45.34 -5.00 19.58
C VAL A 37 -44.20 -4.20 20.23
N THR A 38 -43.03 -4.06 19.57
CA THR A 38 -41.81 -3.57 20.23
C THR A 38 -41.13 -2.35 19.57
N GLU A 39 -41.44 -2.02 18.31
CA GLU A 39 -40.77 -0.93 17.59
C GLU A 39 -41.74 -0.02 16.83
N ILE A 40 -41.58 1.31 17.00
CA ILE A 40 -42.28 2.32 16.20
C ILE A 40 -41.48 2.48 14.90
N ALA A 41 -41.88 1.77 13.84
CA ALA A 41 -41.29 1.95 12.52
C ALA A 41 -41.74 3.31 11.90
N PRO A 42 -40.85 4.07 11.25
CA PRO A 42 -41.22 5.31 10.57
C PRO A 42 -42.22 5.04 9.44
N THR A 43 -43.15 5.97 9.22
CA THR A 43 -44.20 5.81 8.21
C THR A 43 -43.59 5.69 6.80
N PRO A 44 -43.98 4.68 6.00
CA PRO A 44 -43.59 4.55 4.60
C PRO A 44 -43.94 5.81 3.80
N ASN A 45 -43.02 6.26 2.95
CA ASN A 45 -43.21 7.47 2.13
C ASN A 45 -42.60 7.29 0.75
N GLN A 46 -43.46 7.16 -0.26
CA GLN A 46 -43.04 6.91 -1.65
C GLN A 46 -42.13 8.03 -2.18
N SER A 47 -42.48 9.29 -1.90
CA SER A 47 -41.69 10.44 -2.35
C SER A 47 -40.26 10.39 -1.81
N PHE A 48 -40.07 9.90 -0.58
CA PHE A 48 -38.75 9.74 -0.01
C PHE A 48 -38.00 8.56 -0.61
N ASN A 49 -38.66 7.40 -0.79
CA ASN A 49 -38.07 6.22 -1.42
C ASN A 49 -37.60 6.50 -2.87
N ASP A 50 -38.28 7.39 -3.58
CA ASP A 50 -37.91 7.84 -4.94
C ASP A 50 -36.74 8.83 -4.96
N ARG A 51 -36.48 9.52 -3.84
CA ARG A 51 -35.43 10.56 -3.72
C ARG A 51 -34.14 10.06 -3.08
N ILE A 52 -34.18 8.93 -2.37
CA ILE A 52 -32.97 8.29 -1.85
C ILE A 52 -32.36 7.36 -2.89
N GLY A 53 -31.15 7.68 -3.34
CA GLY A 53 -30.31 6.80 -4.14
C GLY A 53 -29.35 5.99 -3.28
N TYR A 54 -29.00 4.79 -3.72
CA TYR A 54 -28.06 3.93 -3.01
C TYR A 54 -27.12 3.21 -3.97
N VAL A 55 -25.83 3.47 -3.85
CA VAL A 55 -24.76 2.86 -4.64
C VAL A 55 -23.91 2.00 -3.73
N ARG A 56 -23.90 0.69 -3.98
CA ARG A 56 -23.07 -0.29 -3.27
C ARG A 56 -21.70 -0.41 -3.91
N ALA A 57 -20.65 -0.44 -3.09
CA ALA A 57 -19.26 -0.54 -3.56
C ALA A 57 -18.89 0.48 -4.65
N GLY A 58 -19.42 1.70 -4.54
CA GLY A 58 -19.30 2.75 -5.55
C GLY A 58 -18.11 3.68 -5.33
N ASP A 59 -17.51 4.13 -6.42
CA ASP A 59 -16.55 5.25 -6.43
C ASP A 59 -17.30 6.59 -6.54
N ILE A 60 -17.38 7.32 -5.42
CA ILE A 60 -18.08 8.60 -5.33
C ILE A 60 -17.51 9.65 -6.31
N THR A 61 -16.26 9.52 -6.75
CA THR A 61 -15.63 10.44 -7.71
C THR A 61 -16.19 10.32 -9.13
N LYS A 62 -17.00 9.29 -9.41
CA LYS A 62 -17.62 9.04 -10.72
C LYS A 62 -19.06 9.50 -10.82
N LEU A 63 -19.65 10.00 -9.73
CA LEU A 63 -21.06 10.41 -9.69
C LEU A 63 -21.23 11.83 -10.22
N ALA A 64 -21.95 11.99 -11.33
CA ALA A 64 -22.36 13.28 -11.88
C ALA A 64 -23.62 13.80 -11.17
N VAL A 65 -23.47 14.13 -9.89
CA VAL A 65 -24.45 14.82 -9.03
C VAL A 65 -24.05 16.29 -8.85
N ASP A 66 -24.89 17.14 -8.26
CA ASP A 66 -24.52 18.55 -8.05
C ASP A 66 -23.43 18.69 -6.98
N ALA A 67 -23.51 17.95 -5.87
CA ALA A 67 -22.49 17.94 -4.83
C ALA A 67 -22.11 16.52 -4.40
N ILE A 68 -20.83 16.26 -4.24
CA ILE A 68 -20.36 15.09 -3.46
C ILE A 68 -19.85 15.55 -2.11
N VAL A 69 -20.03 14.71 -1.09
CA VAL A 69 -19.52 14.96 0.26
C VAL A 69 -18.24 14.17 0.46
N ASN A 70 -17.18 14.91 0.76
CA ASN A 70 -15.87 14.40 1.11
C ASN A 70 -15.76 14.24 2.63
N ALA A 71 -15.41 13.05 3.10
CA ALA A 71 -14.96 12.83 4.48
C ALA A 71 -13.53 13.37 4.67
N ALA A 72 -13.45 14.68 4.89
CA ALA A 72 -12.21 15.42 4.99
C ALA A 72 -11.66 15.42 6.43
N ASN A 73 -10.38 15.76 6.55
CA ASN A 73 -9.76 16.09 7.84
C ASN A 73 -9.83 17.61 8.11
N ARG A 74 -9.53 18.03 9.34
CA ARG A 74 -9.62 19.45 9.79
C ARG A 74 -8.84 20.43 8.91
N SER A 75 -7.80 20.00 8.20
CA SER A 75 -7.00 20.89 7.34
C SER A 75 -7.71 21.23 6.02
N LEU A 76 -8.61 20.36 5.53
CA LEU A 76 -9.18 20.37 4.18
C LEU A 76 -8.15 20.22 3.04
N LEU A 77 -6.88 19.91 3.34
CA LEU A 77 -5.79 19.88 2.37
C LEU A 77 -5.57 18.50 1.73
N GLY A 78 -6.61 17.66 1.71
CA GLY A 78 -6.54 16.27 1.28
C GLY A 78 -6.00 15.32 2.35
N GLY A 79 -5.98 14.03 2.04
CA GLY A 79 -5.59 12.96 2.95
C GLY A 79 -5.59 11.59 2.27
N GLY A 80 -5.67 10.52 3.05
CA GLY A 80 -5.89 9.16 2.54
C GLY A 80 -7.38 8.85 2.29
N GLY A 81 -7.67 7.64 1.83
CA GLY A 81 -9.05 7.17 1.63
C GLY A 81 -9.82 7.98 0.58
N VAL A 82 -11.10 8.23 0.84
CA VAL A 82 -11.99 8.96 -0.08
C VAL A 82 -11.57 10.42 -0.31
N ASP A 83 -10.97 11.07 0.70
CA ASP A 83 -10.44 12.44 0.60
C ASP A 83 -9.32 12.52 -0.44
N GLY A 84 -8.38 11.59 -0.37
CA GLY A 84 -7.30 11.46 -1.37
C GLY A 84 -7.84 11.16 -2.77
N ALA A 85 -8.81 10.27 -2.90
CA ALA A 85 -9.43 9.94 -4.18
C ALA A 85 -10.11 11.16 -4.82
N ILE A 86 -10.87 11.94 -4.03
CA ILE A 86 -11.53 13.17 -4.46
C ILE A 86 -10.51 14.23 -4.89
N HIS A 87 -9.45 14.46 -4.10
CA HIS A 87 -8.40 15.41 -4.45
C HIS A 87 -7.62 15.01 -5.72
N ASN A 88 -7.34 13.73 -5.90
CA ASN A 88 -6.67 13.21 -7.09
C ASN A 88 -7.54 13.37 -8.34
N ALA A 89 -8.83 13.04 -8.25
CA ALA A 89 -9.77 13.13 -9.36
C ALA A 89 -10.11 14.59 -9.72
N ALA A 90 -10.27 15.48 -8.74
CA ALA A 90 -10.53 16.91 -8.97
C ALA A 90 -9.29 17.65 -9.53
N GLY A 91 -8.09 17.15 -9.24
CA GLY A 91 -6.83 17.77 -9.62
C GLY A 91 -6.41 18.92 -8.70
N PRO A 92 -5.27 19.59 -8.98
CA PRO A 92 -4.63 20.52 -8.06
C PRO A 92 -5.42 21.83 -7.83
N GLY A 93 -6.48 22.08 -8.61
CA GLY A 93 -7.38 23.21 -8.41
C GLY A 93 -8.10 23.14 -7.07
N LEU A 94 -8.62 21.96 -6.72
CA LEU A 94 -9.36 21.74 -5.47
C LEU A 94 -8.50 22.10 -4.25
N LEU A 95 -7.27 21.59 -4.23
CA LEU A 95 -6.33 21.89 -3.14
C LEU A 95 -6.04 23.39 -2.99
N ARG A 96 -5.95 24.14 -4.09
CA ARG A 96 -5.71 25.59 -4.05
C ARG A 96 -6.88 26.37 -3.46
N GLU A 97 -8.11 25.94 -3.70
CA GLU A 97 -9.30 26.55 -3.09
C GLU A 97 -9.45 26.15 -1.63
N CYS A 98 -9.22 24.87 -1.29
CA CYS A 98 -9.23 24.42 0.11
C CYS A 98 -8.26 25.22 1.00
N ARG A 99 -7.08 25.60 0.47
CA ARG A 99 -6.12 26.46 1.20
C ARG A 99 -6.69 27.82 1.60
N LYS A 100 -7.67 28.34 0.87
CA LYS A 100 -8.34 29.62 1.18
C LYS A 100 -9.41 29.47 2.25
N LEU A 101 -9.83 28.24 2.58
CA LEU A 101 -10.90 27.96 3.52
C LEU A 101 -10.44 27.95 4.98
N ASN A 102 -9.13 27.96 5.27
CA ASN A 102 -8.58 27.94 6.64
C ASN A 102 -9.08 26.75 7.49
N GLY A 103 -9.12 25.55 6.90
CA GLY A 103 -9.55 24.33 7.58
C GLY A 103 -11.05 24.27 7.91
N CYS A 104 -11.49 23.23 8.60
CA CYS A 104 -12.86 23.07 9.09
C CYS A 104 -12.87 22.39 10.46
N ARG A 105 -13.79 22.81 11.33
CA ARG A 105 -13.97 22.18 12.64
C ARG A 105 -14.68 20.84 12.49
N THR A 106 -14.41 19.93 13.42
CA THR A 106 -15.16 18.67 13.55
C THR A 106 -16.64 18.97 13.74
N GLY A 107 -17.49 18.15 13.12
CA GLY A 107 -18.94 18.36 13.13
C GLY A 107 -19.42 19.44 12.16
N SER A 108 -18.59 19.85 11.20
CA SER A 108 -18.96 20.91 10.26
C SER A 108 -18.40 20.63 8.87
N ALA A 109 -18.89 21.38 7.88
CA ALA A 109 -18.50 21.22 6.49
C ALA A 109 -18.24 22.57 5.81
N LYS A 110 -17.47 22.55 4.71
CA LYS A 110 -17.24 23.70 3.81
C LYS A 110 -17.34 23.27 2.36
N ILE A 111 -17.77 24.17 1.48
CA ILE A 111 -18.00 23.88 0.07
C ILE A 111 -16.95 24.53 -0.84
N THR A 112 -16.59 23.85 -1.91
CA THR A 112 -15.66 24.29 -2.98
C THR A 112 -16.23 23.95 -4.36
N ASP A 113 -15.60 24.48 -5.42
CA ASP A 113 -15.81 23.97 -6.78
C ASP A 113 -15.22 22.57 -6.96
N ALA A 114 -15.76 21.79 -7.91
CA ALA A 114 -15.38 20.39 -8.10
C ALA A 114 -14.27 20.13 -9.14
N TYR A 115 -13.87 21.16 -9.90
CA TYR A 115 -12.78 21.11 -10.87
C TYR A 115 -12.96 20.01 -11.93
N ASN A 116 -12.08 19.00 -11.95
CA ASN A 116 -12.11 17.93 -12.95
C ASN A 116 -13.11 16.81 -12.60
N LEU A 117 -13.77 16.86 -11.45
CA LEU A 117 -14.80 15.89 -11.08
C LEU A 117 -16.07 16.07 -11.94
N PRO A 118 -16.85 15.00 -12.15
CA PRO A 118 -18.12 15.07 -12.87
C PRO A 118 -19.23 15.80 -12.09
N CYS A 119 -19.07 15.96 -10.77
CA CYS A 119 -19.98 16.77 -9.96
C CYS A 119 -19.69 18.27 -10.08
N LYS A 120 -20.59 19.13 -9.57
CA LYS A 120 -20.41 20.60 -9.66
C LYS A 120 -19.68 21.18 -8.45
N LYS A 121 -19.91 20.62 -7.27
CA LYS A 121 -19.37 21.08 -5.97
C LYS A 121 -18.82 19.91 -5.14
N VAL A 122 -17.84 20.21 -4.30
CA VAL A 122 -17.39 19.29 -3.24
C VAL A 122 -17.68 19.91 -1.88
N ILE A 123 -18.40 19.18 -1.04
CA ILE A 123 -18.67 19.57 0.35
C ILE A 123 -17.74 18.75 1.24
N HIS A 124 -16.78 19.42 1.86
CA HIS A 124 -15.78 18.81 2.73
C HIS A 124 -16.28 18.79 4.17
N ALA A 125 -16.74 17.64 4.65
CA ALA A 125 -17.25 17.44 5.98
C ALA A 125 -16.18 16.79 6.87
N VAL A 126 -15.98 17.33 8.08
CA VAL A 126 -14.99 16.82 9.03
C VAL A 126 -15.68 16.05 10.15
N GLY A 127 -15.76 14.73 9.97
CA GLY A 127 -16.32 13.83 10.96
C GLY A 127 -15.46 13.69 12.22
N PRO A 128 -16.02 13.19 13.34
CA PRO A 128 -15.26 12.89 14.55
C PRO A 128 -14.37 11.66 14.34
N VAL A 129 -13.24 11.64 15.05
CA VAL A 129 -12.56 10.38 15.36
C VAL A 129 -13.40 9.69 16.42
N TYR A 130 -13.80 8.44 16.18
CA TYR A 130 -14.68 7.72 17.08
C TYR A 130 -14.01 7.46 18.41
N ASP A 131 -14.70 7.86 19.47
CA ASP A 131 -14.31 7.63 20.85
C ASP A 131 -15.44 6.90 21.57
N SER A 132 -15.20 5.65 21.96
CA SER A 132 -16.17 4.83 22.68
C SER A 132 -16.42 5.34 24.10
N ASP A 133 -15.48 6.09 24.68
CA ASP A 133 -15.61 6.67 26.02
C ASP A 133 -16.43 7.98 26.00
N ASP A 134 -16.56 8.61 24.83
CA ASP A 134 -17.42 9.78 24.58
C ASP A 134 -18.28 9.58 23.31
N SER A 135 -19.15 8.57 23.37
CA SER A 135 -20.05 8.23 22.26
C SER A 135 -20.95 9.41 21.87
N LYS A 136 -21.38 10.23 22.84
CA LYS A 136 -22.26 11.38 22.60
C LYS A 136 -21.58 12.48 21.80
N TYR A 137 -20.30 12.77 22.07
CA TYR A 137 -19.53 13.69 21.24
C TYR A 137 -19.41 13.16 19.81
N SER A 138 -19.12 11.86 19.65
CA SER A 138 -19.01 11.20 18.35
C SER A 138 -20.32 11.25 17.56
N GLU A 139 -21.45 10.93 18.19
CA GLU A 139 -22.79 10.99 17.58
C GLU A 139 -23.12 12.43 17.15
N THR A 140 -23.04 13.39 18.07
CA THR A 140 -23.41 14.80 17.82
C THR A 140 -22.63 15.40 16.64
N ASN A 141 -21.32 15.11 16.56
CA ASN A 141 -20.49 15.63 15.49
C ASN A 141 -20.72 14.89 14.17
N LEU A 142 -20.98 13.58 14.18
CA LEU A 142 -21.26 12.85 12.95
C LEU A 142 -22.60 13.32 12.36
N GLU A 143 -23.66 13.42 13.17
CA GLU A 143 -24.95 13.99 12.80
C GLU A 143 -24.79 15.40 12.20
N SER A 144 -24.07 16.28 12.91
CA SER A 144 -23.83 17.65 12.46
C SER A 144 -23.09 17.73 11.12
N CYS A 145 -22.25 16.74 10.77
CA CYS A 145 -21.62 16.67 9.44
C CYS A 145 -22.62 16.44 8.32
N TYR A 146 -23.56 15.50 8.50
CA TYR A 146 -24.61 15.25 7.51
C TYR A 146 -25.54 16.47 7.40
N GLN A 147 -26.00 16.99 8.53
CA GLN A 147 -26.88 18.17 8.58
C GLN A 147 -26.24 19.39 7.89
N THR A 148 -25.03 19.78 8.30
CA THR A 148 -24.34 20.95 7.71
C THR A 148 -24.09 20.77 6.21
N SER A 149 -23.84 19.53 5.76
CA SER A 149 -23.62 19.24 4.34
C SER A 149 -24.90 19.40 3.51
N LEU A 150 -26.03 18.94 4.02
CA LEU A 150 -27.35 19.11 3.38
C LEU A 150 -27.72 20.59 3.28
N GLU A 151 -27.55 21.34 4.37
CA GLU A 151 -27.79 22.80 4.40
C GLU A 151 -26.89 23.55 3.39
N LEU A 152 -25.60 23.18 3.31
CA LEU A 152 -24.69 23.79 2.34
C LEU A 152 -25.07 23.48 0.90
N ALA A 153 -25.53 22.27 0.60
CA ALA A 153 -26.02 21.93 -0.73
C ALA A 153 -27.23 22.77 -1.11
N VAL A 154 -28.23 22.88 -0.22
CA VAL A 154 -29.42 23.72 -0.42
C VAL A 154 -29.03 25.19 -0.62
N LYS A 155 -28.16 25.72 0.25
CA LYS A 155 -27.69 27.11 0.17
C LYS A 155 -26.96 27.43 -1.13
N ASN A 156 -26.35 26.44 -1.76
CA ASN A 156 -25.64 26.58 -3.03
C ASN A 156 -26.48 26.13 -4.25
N ASN A 157 -27.80 25.99 -4.08
CA ASN A 157 -28.76 25.59 -5.12
C ASN A 157 -28.44 24.24 -5.78
N CYS A 158 -27.78 23.33 -5.05
CA CYS A 158 -27.63 21.96 -5.47
C CYS A 158 -28.99 21.25 -5.38
N LYS A 159 -29.31 20.41 -6.37
CA LYS A 159 -30.50 19.55 -6.39
C LYS A 159 -30.18 18.10 -6.05
N SER A 160 -28.93 17.68 -6.22
CA SER A 160 -28.49 16.34 -5.88
C SER A 160 -27.21 16.33 -5.04
N ILE A 161 -27.17 15.49 -4.01
CA ILE A 161 -26.02 15.35 -3.12
C ILE A 161 -25.70 13.87 -2.87
N ALA A 162 -24.42 13.50 -2.89
CA ALA A 162 -23.96 12.15 -2.57
C ALA A 162 -23.02 12.11 -1.36
N PHE A 163 -23.28 11.21 -0.41
CA PHE A 163 -22.49 10.99 0.79
C PHE A 163 -21.64 9.73 0.68
N CYS A 164 -20.36 9.82 1.03
CA CYS A 164 -19.59 8.65 1.46
C CYS A 164 -19.93 8.29 2.92
N ALA A 165 -19.52 7.12 3.39
CA ALA A 165 -19.62 6.76 4.80
C ALA A 165 -18.63 7.57 5.66
N ILE A 166 -19.08 8.71 6.19
CA ILE A 166 -18.25 9.64 6.99
C ILE A 166 -17.79 8.95 8.27
N SER A 167 -16.51 9.13 8.63
CA SER A 167 -15.84 8.60 9.84
C SER A 167 -15.67 7.08 9.95
N THR A 168 -16.27 6.25 9.09
CA THR A 168 -16.16 4.78 9.23
C THR A 168 -14.84 4.19 8.73
N GLY A 169 -14.02 4.98 8.03
CA GLY A 169 -12.67 4.62 7.57
C GLY A 169 -11.60 4.81 8.64
N VAL A 170 -10.63 5.69 8.36
CA VAL A 170 -9.48 5.99 9.24
C VAL A 170 -9.90 6.49 10.63
N TYR A 171 -11.07 7.13 10.74
CA TYR A 171 -11.60 7.66 12.00
C TYR A 171 -12.34 6.62 12.85
N GLY A 172 -12.45 5.37 12.38
CA GLY A 172 -12.78 4.22 13.20
C GLY A 172 -14.24 4.09 13.67
N TYR A 173 -15.16 4.94 13.19
CA TYR A 173 -16.57 4.85 13.59
C TYR A 173 -17.18 3.51 13.15
N PRO A 174 -17.75 2.69 14.06
CA PRO A 174 -18.38 1.44 13.69
C PRO A 174 -19.49 1.66 12.66
N SER A 175 -19.41 1.00 11.50
CA SER A 175 -20.38 1.19 10.41
C SER A 175 -21.82 0.89 10.83
N ASP A 176 -22.03 -0.09 11.72
CA ASP A 176 -23.35 -0.47 12.24
C ASP A 176 -23.95 0.56 13.21
N GLU A 177 -23.13 1.46 13.79
CA GLU A 177 -23.56 2.59 14.62
C GLU A 177 -23.68 3.88 13.78
N ALA A 178 -22.77 4.10 12.83
CA ALA A 178 -22.76 5.29 11.98
C ALA A 178 -23.91 5.32 10.95
N ALA A 179 -24.24 4.17 10.36
CA ALA A 179 -25.28 4.06 9.34
C ALA A 179 -26.67 4.52 9.83
N PRO A 180 -27.22 4.01 10.95
CA PRO A 180 -28.54 4.46 11.41
C PRO A 180 -28.57 5.96 11.70
N LEU A 181 -27.49 6.54 12.27
CA LEU A 181 -27.39 7.98 12.52
C LEU A 181 -27.38 8.79 11.21
N ALA A 182 -26.59 8.39 10.22
CA ALA A 182 -26.54 9.05 8.92
C ALA A 182 -27.89 9.02 8.21
N ILE A 183 -28.53 7.85 8.22
CA ILE A 183 -29.81 7.60 7.54
C ILE A 183 -30.95 8.35 8.25
N SER A 184 -31.00 8.35 9.58
CA SER A 184 -31.99 9.09 10.35
C SER A 184 -31.85 10.60 10.13
N THR A 185 -30.61 11.13 10.18
CA THR A 185 -30.35 12.56 9.93
C THR A 185 -30.86 13.00 8.55
N VAL A 186 -30.62 12.18 7.51
CA VAL A 186 -31.12 12.46 6.15
C VAL A 186 -32.64 12.34 6.07
N ARG A 187 -33.25 11.38 6.76
CA ARG A 187 -34.71 11.23 6.84
C ARG A 187 -35.34 12.46 7.50
N ASP A 188 -34.82 12.89 8.64
CA ASP A 188 -35.31 14.07 9.37
C ASP A 188 -35.14 15.34 8.52
N PHE A 189 -34.02 15.47 7.79
CA PHE A 189 -33.82 16.58 6.87
C PHE A 189 -34.84 16.57 5.72
N LEU A 190 -35.17 15.39 5.16
CA LEU A 190 -36.19 15.27 4.10
C LEU A 190 -37.60 15.67 4.56
N GLU A 191 -37.90 15.49 5.85
CA GLU A 191 -39.16 15.90 6.47
C GLU A 191 -39.23 17.41 6.72
N SER A 192 -38.09 18.11 6.71
CA SER A 192 -38.02 19.56 6.83
C SER A 192 -38.43 20.30 5.53
N GLU A 193 -38.79 21.58 5.65
CA GLU A 193 -39.07 22.44 4.48
C GLU A 193 -37.88 22.54 3.51
N GLU A 194 -36.65 22.56 4.05
CA GLU A 194 -35.43 22.61 3.23
C GLU A 194 -35.18 21.31 2.50
N GLY A 195 -35.60 20.19 3.09
CA GLY A 195 -35.58 18.87 2.50
C GLY A 195 -36.20 18.87 1.11
N SER A 196 -37.36 19.53 0.92
CA SER A 196 -38.08 19.60 -0.37
C SER A 196 -37.26 20.21 -1.53
N LYS A 197 -36.15 20.90 -1.24
CA LYS A 197 -35.32 21.57 -2.25
C LYS A 197 -34.32 20.65 -2.95
N LEU A 198 -34.06 19.45 -2.39
CA LEU A 198 -33.15 18.43 -2.93
C LEU A 198 -33.91 17.33 -3.69
N ASP A 199 -33.67 17.17 -4.98
CA ASP A 199 -34.35 16.17 -5.80
C ASP A 199 -33.80 14.76 -5.56
N LYS A 200 -32.51 14.61 -5.17
CA LYS A 200 -31.90 13.30 -4.91
C LYS A 200 -30.79 13.35 -3.84
N ILE A 201 -30.85 12.46 -2.85
CA ILE A 201 -29.79 12.26 -1.85
C ILE A 201 -29.26 10.83 -2.01
N VAL A 202 -27.95 10.68 -2.17
CA VAL A 202 -27.33 9.38 -2.49
C VAL A 202 -26.43 8.93 -1.36
N PHE A 203 -26.61 7.70 -0.88
CA PHE A 203 -25.61 7.02 -0.07
C PHE A 203 -24.69 6.20 -1.00
N CYS A 204 -23.41 6.52 -1.02
CA CYS A 204 -22.39 5.83 -1.79
C CYS A 204 -21.46 5.09 -0.83
N THR A 205 -21.71 3.80 -0.60
CA THR A 205 -20.86 2.95 0.23
C THR A 205 -19.73 2.36 -0.61
N PHE A 206 -18.59 2.08 0.02
CA PHE A 206 -17.43 1.51 -0.66
C PHE A 206 -17.05 0.14 -0.11
N GLY A 207 -16.74 0.05 1.19
CA GLY A 207 -16.32 -1.20 1.81
C GLY A 207 -17.48 -2.14 2.16
N PRO A 208 -17.27 -3.47 2.22
CA PRO A 208 -18.31 -4.45 2.57
C PRO A 208 -19.00 -4.18 3.92
N LYS A 209 -18.26 -3.66 4.90
CA LYS A 209 -18.82 -3.30 6.22
C LYS A 209 -19.85 -2.18 6.16
N ASP A 210 -19.67 -1.20 5.27
CA ASP A 210 -20.61 -0.10 5.08
C ASP A 210 -21.79 -0.56 4.23
N VAL A 211 -21.55 -1.38 3.20
CA VAL A 211 -22.63 -2.02 2.42
C VAL A 211 -23.54 -2.84 3.33
N ALA A 212 -22.99 -3.71 4.18
CA ALA A 212 -23.76 -4.52 5.12
C ALA A 212 -24.56 -3.67 6.12
N ALA A 213 -23.96 -2.60 6.65
CA ALA A 213 -24.66 -1.69 7.56
C ALA A 213 -25.81 -0.95 6.86
N TYR A 214 -25.58 -0.39 5.68
CA TYR A 214 -26.63 0.32 4.94
C TYR A 214 -27.73 -0.63 4.43
N ASP A 215 -27.41 -1.85 3.99
CA ASP A 215 -28.41 -2.86 3.62
C ASP A 215 -29.31 -3.24 4.81
N LYS A 216 -28.73 -3.29 6.01
CA LYS A 216 -29.45 -3.59 7.26
C LYS A 216 -30.32 -2.42 7.73
N TRP A 217 -29.82 -1.18 7.65
CA TRP A 217 -30.47 -0.02 8.27
C TRP A 217 -31.35 0.79 7.34
N LEU A 218 -31.02 0.90 6.05
CA LEU A 218 -31.77 1.73 5.10
C LEU A 218 -33.27 1.33 5.03
N PRO A 219 -33.64 0.03 5.01
CA PRO A 219 -35.04 -0.37 5.01
C PRO A 219 -35.81 -0.06 6.29
N ARG A 220 -35.11 0.16 7.41
CA ARG A 220 -35.74 0.52 8.69
C ARG A 220 -36.19 1.97 8.73
N PHE A 221 -35.48 2.86 8.02
CA PHE A 221 -35.79 4.29 7.96
C PHE A 221 -36.55 4.70 6.70
N PHE A 222 -36.43 3.91 5.63
CA PHE A 222 -37.14 4.07 4.35
C PHE A 222 -37.87 2.76 3.99
N PRO A 223 -38.90 2.37 4.75
CA PRO A 223 -39.65 1.14 4.48
C PRO A 223 -40.43 1.24 3.17
N PRO A 224 -40.69 0.10 2.49
CA PRO A 224 -41.48 0.08 1.26
C PRO A 224 -42.93 0.50 1.52
N THR A 225 -43.58 1.10 0.52
CA THR A 225 -45.02 1.36 0.54
C THR A 225 -45.83 0.11 0.16
N GLU A 226 -47.15 0.11 0.39
CA GLU A 226 -48.04 -1.03 0.05
C GLU A 226 -47.91 -1.45 -1.44
N GLN A 227 -47.74 -0.48 -2.35
CA GLN A 227 -47.51 -0.73 -3.79
C GLN A 227 -46.16 -1.39 -4.10
N GLU A 228 -45.18 -1.25 -3.21
CA GLU A 228 -43.86 -1.88 -3.30
C GLU A 228 -43.81 -3.22 -2.55
N ALA A 229 -44.83 -3.51 -1.73
CA ALA A 229 -44.93 -4.69 -0.87
C ALA A 229 -45.85 -5.80 -1.42
N ASP A 230 -46.74 -5.48 -2.36
CA ASP A 230 -47.76 -6.38 -2.96
C ASP A 230 -47.21 -7.48 -3.90
N ASP A 231 -45.90 -7.50 -4.19
CA ASP A 231 -45.26 -8.61 -4.90
C ASP A 231 -44.83 -9.70 -3.89
N ASP A 232 -45.58 -10.82 -3.83
CA ASP A 232 -45.35 -11.98 -2.95
C ASP A 232 -43.84 -12.23 -2.68
N TRP A 233 -43.42 -11.95 -1.44
CA TRP A 233 -42.07 -12.23 -0.94
C TRP A 233 -41.97 -13.72 -0.56
N GLU A 234 -41.68 -14.59 -1.52
CA GLU A 234 -41.14 -15.92 -1.19
C GLU A 234 -39.69 -15.77 -0.68
N GLN A 235 -39.35 -16.46 0.41
CA GLN A 235 -37.99 -16.48 0.94
C GLN A 235 -37.04 -17.11 -0.09
N VAL A 236 -36.18 -16.28 -0.68
CA VAL A 236 -35.03 -16.73 -1.46
C VAL A 236 -33.77 -16.53 -0.61
N ASP A 237 -32.90 -17.54 -0.61
CA ASP A 237 -31.67 -17.56 0.18
C ASP A 237 -30.81 -16.31 -0.09
N ALA A 238 -30.14 -15.82 0.96
CA ALA A 238 -29.44 -14.53 1.00
C ALA A 238 -28.24 -14.38 0.03
N SER A 239 -28.07 -15.28 -0.94
CA SER A 239 -26.95 -15.33 -1.89
C SER A 239 -27.27 -14.83 -3.30
N GLU A 240 -28.51 -14.44 -3.64
CA GLU A 240 -28.90 -14.05 -5.02
C GLU A 240 -29.19 -12.54 -5.23
N SER A 241 -28.90 -11.68 -4.26
CA SER A 241 -29.18 -10.23 -4.31
C SER A 241 -28.20 -9.40 -5.17
N ALA A 242 -27.35 -10.01 -5.98
CA ALA A 242 -26.47 -9.34 -6.96
C ALA A 242 -26.59 -10.08 -8.29
N GLU A 243 -27.45 -9.65 -9.21
CA GLU A 243 -27.04 -9.18 -10.54
C GLU A 243 -28.16 -8.33 -11.21
N ASN A 244 -27.79 -7.31 -12.00
CA ASN A 244 -28.65 -6.72 -13.03
C ASN A 244 -28.01 -7.06 -14.40
N GLY A 245 -28.64 -7.93 -15.19
CA GLY A 245 -28.16 -8.30 -16.53
C GLY A 245 -29.15 -9.23 -17.26
N ALA A 246 -29.35 -8.99 -18.56
CA ALA A 246 -30.47 -9.46 -19.38
C ALA A 246 -30.56 -10.98 -19.66
N VAL A 247 -31.80 -11.49 -19.73
CA VAL A 247 -32.16 -12.89 -20.02
C VAL A 247 -32.08 -13.21 -21.52
N LEU A 248 -31.31 -14.24 -21.89
CA LEU A 248 -31.40 -14.94 -23.19
C LEU A 248 -31.40 -16.45 -22.96
N GLN A 249 -32.41 -17.11 -23.54
CA GLN A 249 -32.75 -18.53 -23.37
C GLN A 249 -31.65 -19.48 -23.89
N LYS A 250 -31.35 -20.55 -23.15
CA LYS A 250 -30.55 -21.69 -23.61
C LYS A 250 -31.39 -22.98 -23.66
N GLY A 251 -31.38 -23.61 -24.83
CA GLY A 251 -31.74 -25.02 -25.01
C GLY A 251 -30.59 -25.94 -24.61
N THR A 252 -30.95 -27.08 -24.05
CA THR A 252 -30.11 -28.19 -23.58
C THR A 252 -29.59 -29.06 -24.72
N GLU A 253 -28.34 -29.51 -24.64
CA GLU A 253 -27.97 -30.87 -25.05
C GLU A 253 -26.70 -31.36 -24.35
N LYS A 254 -26.72 -32.66 -23.98
CA LYS A 254 -25.67 -33.42 -23.29
C LYS A 254 -24.71 -34.03 -24.31
N THR A 255 -23.43 -34.17 -23.98
CA THR A 255 -22.70 -35.44 -24.19
C THR A 255 -21.40 -35.51 -23.38
N ASP A 256 -21.10 -36.75 -23.03
CA ASP A 256 -20.08 -37.34 -22.18
C ASP A 256 -18.74 -37.53 -22.93
N ALA A 257 -17.60 -37.37 -22.25
CA ALA A 257 -16.33 -38.03 -22.61
C ALA A 257 -15.24 -37.78 -21.54
N SER A 258 -14.78 -38.87 -20.97
CA SER A 258 -13.73 -39.02 -19.98
C SER A 258 -12.31 -38.86 -20.56
N LYS A 259 -11.42 -38.19 -19.82
CA LYS A 259 -9.96 -38.35 -19.91
C LYS A 259 -9.30 -38.03 -18.56
N VAL A 260 -8.28 -38.83 -18.26
CA VAL A 260 -7.62 -39.03 -16.97
C VAL A 260 -6.75 -37.83 -16.57
N GLU A 261 -6.93 -37.32 -15.35
CA GLU A 261 -6.20 -36.19 -14.74
C GLU A 261 -5.17 -36.65 -13.70
N LEU A 262 -4.04 -35.93 -13.62
CA LEU A 262 -2.99 -36.07 -12.60
C LEU A 262 -3.14 -34.94 -11.55
N PRO A 263 -2.79 -35.13 -10.26
CA PRO A 263 -3.22 -34.20 -9.19
C PRO A 263 -2.13 -33.22 -8.69
N ASP A 264 -2.49 -31.94 -8.42
CA ASP A 264 -1.60 -30.90 -7.85
C ASP A 264 -1.75 -30.63 -6.32
N VAL A 265 -0.81 -29.81 -5.79
CA VAL A 265 -0.18 -29.39 -4.48
C VAL A 265 -1.02 -28.99 -3.22
N PRO A 266 -0.64 -29.38 -1.97
CA PRO A 266 -1.38 -29.09 -0.73
C PRO A 266 -1.18 -27.67 -0.20
N THR A 267 -2.27 -27.10 0.31
CA THR A 267 -2.32 -25.78 0.96
C THR A 267 -2.51 -25.85 2.47
N GLN A 268 -2.42 -27.02 3.11
CA GLN A 268 -2.48 -27.18 4.56
C GLN A 268 -1.64 -28.38 5.00
N ASP A 269 -0.86 -28.20 6.08
CA ASP A 269 -0.25 -29.31 6.83
C ASP A 269 -1.34 -30.04 7.65
N PRO A 270 -1.25 -31.37 7.80
CA PRO A 270 -2.16 -32.12 8.66
C PRO A 270 -2.05 -31.65 10.11
N SER A 271 -3.21 -31.51 10.76
CA SER A 271 -3.30 -31.23 12.19
C SER A 271 -2.77 -32.40 13.01
N ASP A 272 -1.64 -32.21 13.70
CA ASP A 272 -1.15 -33.13 14.72
C ASP A 272 -2.04 -33.06 15.96
N ASP A 273 -3.15 -33.80 15.94
CA ASP A 273 -3.86 -34.24 17.14
C ASP A 273 -3.21 -35.53 17.64
N GLN A 274 -2.10 -35.42 18.37
CA GLN A 274 -1.64 -36.48 19.26
C GLN A 274 -1.26 -35.89 20.61
N GLY A 275 -2.09 -36.21 21.61
CA GLY A 275 -1.94 -35.75 22.97
C GLY A 275 -0.64 -36.22 23.61
N HIS A 276 0.04 -35.29 24.29
CA HIS A 276 1.04 -35.64 25.29
C HIS A 276 0.82 -34.91 26.61
N ALA A 277 0.99 -35.72 27.65
CA ALA A 277 0.47 -35.53 28.98
C ALA A 277 1.16 -34.40 29.77
N SER A 278 0.33 -33.76 30.59
CA SER A 278 0.69 -32.84 31.66
C SER A 278 1.84 -33.38 32.54
N LYS A 279 2.95 -32.63 32.62
CA LYS A 279 3.84 -32.66 33.79
C LYS A 279 4.07 -31.25 34.33
N LYS A 280 3.56 -31.05 35.55
CA LYS A 280 3.74 -29.88 36.41
C LYS A 280 5.22 -29.62 36.67
N GLN A 281 5.64 -28.36 36.51
CA GLN A 281 6.71 -27.79 37.34
C GLN A 281 6.35 -26.35 37.75
N LYS A 282 6.30 -26.15 39.07
CA LYS A 282 6.06 -24.89 39.77
C LYS A 282 7.30 -23.99 39.71
N SER A 283 7.13 -22.69 39.52
CA SER A 283 7.58 -21.63 40.46
C SER A 283 7.16 -20.26 39.90
N LYS A 284 6.23 -19.57 40.57
CA LYS A 284 6.40 -18.47 41.55
C LYS A 284 6.60 -17.09 40.90
N GLY A 285 5.69 -16.16 41.21
CA GLY A 285 6.01 -14.72 41.24
C GLY A 285 4.97 -13.79 40.64
N CYS A 286 3.83 -13.64 41.31
CA CYS A 286 2.84 -12.59 41.10
C CYS A 286 3.37 -11.24 41.63
N TYR A 287 3.14 -10.14 40.91
CA TYR A 287 2.95 -8.81 41.52
C TYR A 287 1.84 -8.05 40.80
N SER A 288 0.83 -7.67 41.57
CA SER A 288 -0.38 -6.96 41.19
C SER A 288 -0.14 -5.47 40.97
N ALA A 289 -0.88 -4.89 40.02
CA ALA A 289 -1.12 -3.47 39.91
C ALA A 289 -1.84 -2.93 41.16
N LYS A 290 -1.43 -1.74 41.64
CA LYS A 290 -2.21 -0.89 42.53
C LYS A 290 -2.13 0.57 42.06
N GLU A 291 -3.31 1.06 41.70
CA GLU A 291 -3.88 2.38 41.96
C GLU A 291 -2.93 3.56 42.21
N ILE A 292 -3.00 4.59 41.36
CA ILE A 292 -2.79 5.99 41.79
C ILE A 292 -3.97 6.84 41.32
N ARG A 293 -4.54 7.49 42.33
CA ARG A 293 -5.76 8.30 42.36
C ARG A 293 -5.42 9.76 42.04
N LEU A 294 -6.32 10.43 41.32
CA LEU A 294 -6.30 11.86 41.02
C LEU A 294 -6.03 12.74 42.27
N ARG A 295 -5.25 13.81 42.06
CA ARG A 295 -5.39 15.07 42.80
C ARG A 295 -5.31 16.25 41.83
N ILE A 296 -6.45 16.91 41.70
CA ILE A 296 -6.63 18.25 41.14
C ILE A 296 -6.29 19.26 42.24
N THR A 297 -5.45 20.25 41.94
CA THR A 297 -5.48 21.55 42.61
C THR A 297 -5.21 22.65 41.59
N ASN A 298 -6.21 23.52 41.45
CA ASN A 298 -6.12 24.83 40.82
C ASN A 298 -5.12 25.72 41.57
N ASP A 299 -4.31 26.49 40.86
CA ASP A 299 -4.04 27.85 41.32
C ASP A 299 -3.64 28.80 40.18
N THR A 300 -3.77 30.08 40.48
CA THR A 300 -4.19 31.18 39.60
C THR A 300 -3.05 32.19 39.37
N ARG A 301 -3.04 32.80 38.17
CA ARG A 301 -2.63 34.19 37.80
C ARG A 301 -1.22 34.73 38.16
N LEU A 302 -0.61 35.39 37.15
CA LEU A 302 0.00 36.76 37.12
C LEU A 302 0.88 36.86 35.84
N GLN A 303 0.48 37.55 34.76
CA GLN A 303 0.63 38.99 34.44
C GLN A 303 2.07 39.56 34.30
N ASN A 304 2.28 40.12 33.09
CA ASN A 304 3.04 41.31 32.69
C ASN A 304 4.46 41.19 32.09
N ASP A 305 4.50 41.59 30.81
CA ASP A 305 5.37 42.57 30.15
C ASP A 305 6.89 42.39 30.16
N PHE A 306 7.53 42.45 28.99
CA PHE A 306 8.56 43.46 28.68
C PHE A 306 8.91 43.55 27.19
N HIS A 307 9.25 44.78 26.80
CA HIS A 307 9.48 45.37 25.49
C HIS A 307 10.69 44.85 24.68
N LEU A 308 10.55 44.93 23.34
CA LEU A 308 11.61 44.99 22.32
C LEU A 308 12.54 46.22 22.49
N PRO A 309 13.75 46.18 21.90
CA PRO A 309 13.96 47.05 20.73
C PRO A 309 14.85 46.48 19.60
N LEU A 310 14.67 47.12 18.43
CA LEU A 310 15.35 46.95 17.14
C LEU A 310 16.85 47.32 17.16
N HIS A 311 17.64 46.71 16.26
CA HIS A 311 18.52 47.40 15.29
C HIS A 311 19.16 46.39 14.29
N ALA A 312 19.08 46.72 12.99
CA ALA A 312 19.81 46.14 11.84
C ALA A 312 21.11 46.98 11.58
N PRO A 313 21.97 46.82 10.51
CA PRO A 313 21.77 46.09 9.23
C PRO A 313 23.03 45.53 8.45
N LEU A 314 22.78 44.99 7.22
CA LEU A 314 23.64 44.87 5.98
C LEU A 314 24.82 43.84 5.96
N ALA A 315 25.20 43.11 4.89
CA ALA A 315 24.85 43.05 3.46
C ALA A 315 25.40 41.78 2.72
N SER A 316 24.75 41.45 1.58
CA SER A 316 25.27 40.94 0.28
C SER A 316 25.90 39.54 0.10
N ARG A 317 25.28 38.71 -0.77
CA ARG A 317 25.84 38.23 -2.06
C ARG A 317 24.78 37.49 -2.92
N ALA A 318 24.90 37.66 -4.24
CA ALA A 318 23.94 37.31 -5.30
C ALA A 318 23.98 35.82 -5.76
N PRO A 319 23.00 35.33 -6.55
CA PRO A 319 22.80 33.90 -6.83
C PRO A 319 23.51 33.40 -8.11
N LEU A 320 23.86 32.11 -8.11
CA LEU A 320 24.40 31.37 -9.25
C LEU A 320 23.29 30.80 -10.15
N ARG A 321 23.61 30.77 -11.45
CA ARG A 321 22.73 30.53 -12.60
C ARG A 321 22.39 29.05 -12.80
N LEU A 322 21.14 28.78 -13.20
CA LEU A 322 20.69 27.55 -13.86
C LEU A 322 20.76 27.68 -15.38
N THR A 323 21.15 26.60 -16.07
CA THR A 323 21.04 26.38 -17.52
C THR A 323 20.86 24.88 -17.80
N PRO A 324 20.33 24.42 -18.95
CA PRO A 324 19.28 24.97 -19.79
C PRO A 324 18.32 23.88 -20.34
N LEU A 325 17.06 23.81 -19.88
CA LEU A 325 16.00 23.06 -20.59
C LEU A 325 14.63 23.78 -20.54
N PHE A 326 14.64 25.09 -20.77
CA PHE A 326 13.42 25.85 -21.03
C PHE A 326 13.70 26.87 -22.13
N ARG A 327 13.65 26.42 -23.38
CA ARG A 327 13.59 27.29 -24.54
C ARG A 327 12.60 26.70 -25.55
N LYS A 328 11.31 26.76 -25.20
CA LYS A 328 10.17 26.79 -26.13
C LYS A 328 8.88 26.95 -25.31
N LEU A 329 8.53 28.21 -25.05
CA LEU A 329 7.17 28.74 -24.84
C LEU A 329 7.33 30.13 -24.22
N GLY A 330 7.51 31.12 -25.09
CA GLY A 330 7.51 32.53 -24.73
C GLY A 330 7.24 33.32 -25.99
N ASP A 331 5.97 33.65 -26.23
CA ASP A 331 5.54 34.75 -27.09
C ASP A 331 4.09 35.13 -26.71
N SER A 332 3.93 35.92 -25.65
CA SER A 332 2.93 36.99 -25.57
C SER A 332 3.17 37.88 -24.33
N PRO A 333 3.45 39.18 -24.48
CA PRO A 333 3.72 40.08 -23.37
C PRO A 333 2.46 40.84 -22.95
N ALA A 334 1.80 40.38 -21.89
CA ALA A 334 0.92 41.22 -21.07
C ALA A 334 0.83 40.58 -19.69
N LEU A 335 0.92 41.40 -18.63
CA LEU A 335 0.84 41.05 -17.20
C LEU A 335 2.19 40.73 -16.51
N SER A 336 3.13 41.66 -16.57
CA SER A 336 4.11 41.81 -15.48
C SER A 336 4.08 43.24 -14.97
N ASP A 337 3.13 43.57 -14.10
CA ASP A 337 3.25 44.79 -13.26
C ASP A 337 2.38 44.84 -11.98
N SER A 338 1.85 43.72 -11.48
CA SER A 338 0.99 43.75 -10.28
C SER A 338 1.31 42.73 -9.18
N TRP A 339 2.49 42.11 -9.17
CA TRP A 339 2.83 41.01 -8.26
C TRP A 339 3.98 41.27 -7.28
N SER A 340 4.27 42.53 -6.94
CA SER A 340 5.36 42.86 -6.00
C SER A 340 4.93 43.55 -4.71
N ARG A 341 3.63 43.65 -4.40
CA ARG A 341 3.15 44.21 -3.12
C ARG A 341 1.88 43.51 -2.64
N GLN A 342 2.03 42.52 -1.75
CA GLN A 342 1.13 42.16 -0.64
C GLN A 342 1.29 40.68 -0.27
N LEU A 343 2.22 40.38 0.66
CA LEU A 343 2.21 39.17 1.48
C LEU A 343 2.62 39.57 2.92
N PRO A 344 1.89 39.17 3.98
CA PRO A 344 2.35 39.35 5.35
C PRO A 344 3.43 38.31 5.69
N PRO A 345 4.45 38.65 6.51
CA PRO A 345 5.52 37.75 6.87
C PRO A 345 5.13 36.97 8.15
N ARG A 346 4.64 35.74 8.00
CA ARG A 346 4.66 34.69 9.05
C ARG A 346 4.21 33.38 8.40
N PHE A 347 5.03 32.35 8.56
CA PHE A 347 4.96 31.01 7.95
C PHE A 347 5.53 30.96 6.52
N GLY A 348 6.86 30.81 6.46
CA GLY A 348 7.64 30.65 5.25
C GLY A 348 7.61 29.23 4.68
N ALA A 349 8.49 28.99 3.70
CA ALA A 349 8.62 27.80 2.85
C ALA A 349 8.76 26.44 3.57
N ASP A 350 8.90 26.44 4.89
CA ASP A 350 9.18 25.29 5.76
C ASP A 350 8.00 24.29 5.85
N TYR A 351 6.77 24.73 5.62
CA TYR A 351 5.59 23.86 5.62
C TYR A 351 5.46 23.01 4.34
N LEU A 352 5.96 23.51 3.20
CA LEU A 352 5.93 22.79 1.93
C LEU A 352 7.00 21.71 1.88
N LEU A 353 8.15 21.94 2.53
CA LEU A 353 9.24 20.96 2.57
C LEU A 353 8.90 19.79 3.51
N ASN A 354 8.31 20.04 4.68
CA ASN A 354 7.78 18.98 5.57
C ASN A 354 6.66 18.17 4.92
N PHE A 355 5.78 18.79 4.12
CA PHE A 355 4.77 18.06 3.35
C PHE A 355 5.43 17.23 2.23
N CYS A 356 6.50 17.71 1.61
CA CYS A 356 7.27 16.91 0.65
C CYS A 356 7.94 15.71 1.29
N ILE A 357 8.40 15.78 2.56
CA ILE A 357 9.04 14.63 3.21
C ILE A 357 8.04 13.67 3.89
N LEU A 358 6.92 14.15 4.41
CA LEU A 358 5.82 13.27 4.80
C LEU A 358 5.15 12.65 3.56
N SER A 359 5.02 13.39 2.46
CA SER A 359 4.56 12.83 1.19
C SER A 359 5.61 11.96 0.54
N SER A 360 6.92 12.14 0.80
CA SER A 360 7.91 11.15 0.37
C SER A 360 7.80 9.95 1.30
N GLU A 361 7.96 10.02 2.61
CA GLU A 361 7.87 8.85 3.51
C GLU A 361 6.50 8.12 3.49
N LEU A 362 5.37 8.78 3.16
CA LEU A 362 4.09 8.12 2.87
C LEU A 362 3.79 7.84 1.38
N ASN A 363 4.44 8.47 0.39
CA ASN A 363 4.39 8.03 -1.04
C ASN A 363 5.57 7.13 -1.42
N MET A 364 6.49 6.85 -0.51
CA MET A 364 7.69 6.05 -0.74
C MET A 364 7.39 4.55 -0.80
N SER A 365 6.14 4.16 -0.52
CA SER A 365 5.61 2.83 -0.79
C SER A 365 4.77 2.75 -2.07
N ALA A 366 4.67 3.84 -2.86
CA ALA A 366 3.78 3.90 -4.01
C ALA A 366 4.49 3.52 -5.33
N SER A 367 4.89 2.26 -5.42
CA SER A 367 4.67 1.50 -6.65
C SER A 367 3.61 0.46 -6.32
N ARG A 368 2.37 0.93 -6.11
CA ARG A 368 1.25 0.06 -5.74
C ARG A 368 1.11 -1.02 -6.80
N ASN A 369 0.92 -2.25 -6.35
CA ASN A 369 0.59 -3.34 -7.23
C ASN A 369 -0.69 -2.94 -8.00
N ILE A 370 -0.57 -2.77 -9.32
CA ILE A 370 -1.66 -2.32 -10.20
C ILE A 370 -2.85 -3.28 -10.21
N TYR A 371 -2.63 -4.48 -9.69
CA TYR A 371 -3.63 -5.52 -9.48
C TYR A 371 -4.04 -5.60 -8.00
N GLU A 372 -4.03 -4.51 -7.24
CA GLU A 372 -4.80 -4.43 -5.98
C GLU A 372 -6.32 -4.32 -6.29
N ALA A 373 -6.68 -3.90 -7.50
CA ALA A 373 -8.04 -3.78 -8.00
C ALA A 373 -8.37 -4.87 -9.05
N ASP A 374 -9.66 -5.16 -9.24
CA ASP A 374 -10.11 -6.33 -10.02
C ASP A 374 -9.78 -6.20 -11.50
N VAL A 375 -9.28 -7.29 -12.09
CA VAL A 375 -9.13 -7.38 -13.54
C VAL A 375 -10.50 -7.69 -14.12
N ASP A 376 -11.11 -6.69 -14.76
CA ASP A 376 -12.31 -6.89 -15.56
C ASP A 376 -11.98 -7.71 -16.81
N PHE A 377 -12.35 -9.00 -16.79
CA PHE A 377 -12.13 -9.92 -17.90
C PHE A 377 -12.97 -9.58 -19.13
N ALA A 378 -14.19 -9.07 -18.95
CA ALA A 378 -15.01 -8.64 -20.08
C ALA A 378 -14.34 -7.47 -20.80
N GLN A 379 -13.82 -6.49 -20.04
CA GLN A 379 -13.06 -5.38 -20.60
C GLN A 379 -11.75 -5.85 -21.26
N LEU A 380 -11.03 -6.81 -20.65
CA LEU A 380 -9.81 -7.37 -21.23
C LEU A 380 -10.11 -8.08 -22.56
N GLY A 381 -11.21 -8.82 -22.65
CA GLY A 381 -11.66 -9.48 -23.89
C GLY A 381 -12.00 -8.49 -25.00
N LEU A 382 -12.57 -7.33 -24.68
CA LEU A 382 -12.80 -6.27 -25.66
C LEU A 382 -11.51 -5.64 -26.19
N GLN A 383 -10.43 -5.66 -25.40
CA GLN A 383 -9.14 -5.07 -25.75
C GLN A 383 -8.20 -6.06 -26.45
N ASP A 384 -8.31 -7.34 -26.14
CA ASP A 384 -7.49 -8.40 -26.72
C ASP A 384 -8.37 -9.49 -27.37
N PRO A 385 -8.44 -9.53 -28.73
CA PRO A 385 -9.23 -10.53 -29.45
C PRO A 385 -8.81 -11.97 -29.19
N ASP A 386 -7.54 -12.23 -28.84
CA ASP A 386 -7.07 -13.58 -28.53
C ASP A 386 -7.51 -13.99 -27.11
N PHE A 387 -7.59 -13.05 -26.17
CA PHE A 387 -8.20 -13.29 -24.88
C PHE A 387 -9.71 -13.53 -24.97
N ALA A 388 -10.42 -12.80 -25.84
CA ALA A 388 -11.86 -13.01 -26.05
C ALA A 388 -12.20 -14.46 -26.46
N LYS A 389 -11.29 -15.15 -27.17
CA LYS A 389 -11.49 -16.54 -27.61
C LYS A 389 -11.45 -17.55 -26.48
N VAL A 390 -10.79 -17.22 -25.37
CA VAL A 390 -10.68 -18.12 -24.19
C VAL A 390 -11.69 -17.80 -23.10
N LEU A 391 -12.48 -16.72 -23.25
CA LEU A 391 -13.54 -16.39 -22.31
C LEU A 391 -14.78 -17.27 -22.53
N LYS A 392 -15.37 -17.73 -21.42
CA LYS A 392 -16.67 -18.39 -21.43
C LYS A 392 -17.75 -17.37 -21.83
N PRO A 393 -18.91 -17.81 -22.36
CA PRO A 393 -20.00 -16.91 -22.75
C PRO A 393 -20.56 -16.03 -21.62
N ASN A 394 -20.33 -16.40 -20.36
CA ASN A 394 -20.69 -15.62 -19.18
C ASN A 394 -19.62 -14.58 -18.77
N GLY A 395 -18.59 -14.36 -19.61
CA GLY A 395 -17.50 -13.42 -19.35
C GLY A 395 -16.44 -13.91 -18.35
N GLN A 396 -16.56 -15.14 -17.84
CA GLN A 396 -15.59 -15.72 -16.90
C GLN A 396 -14.48 -16.48 -17.64
N LEU A 397 -13.31 -16.57 -17.01
CA LEU A 397 -12.18 -17.36 -17.51
C LEU A 397 -12.20 -18.78 -16.91
N ASP A 398 -11.81 -19.79 -17.71
CA ASP A 398 -11.61 -21.14 -17.19
C ASP A 398 -10.23 -21.32 -16.59
N PHE A 399 -10.12 -21.31 -15.26
CA PHE A 399 -8.82 -21.40 -14.61
C PHE A 399 -8.23 -22.82 -14.56
N SER A 400 -9.06 -23.84 -14.78
CA SER A 400 -8.59 -25.22 -14.94
C SER A 400 -7.96 -25.48 -16.31
N ASP A 401 -8.15 -24.61 -17.29
CA ASP A 401 -7.53 -24.75 -18.61
C ASP A 401 -6.18 -23.99 -18.68
N PRO A 402 -5.04 -24.68 -18.87
CA PRO A 402 -3.73 -24.04 -19.00
C PRO A 402 -3.68 -22.95 -20.08
N LYS A 403 -4.38 -23.15 -21.20
CA LYS A 403 -4.35 -22.20 -22.33
C LYS A 403 -5.04 -20.89 -21.98
N SER A 404 -6.16 -20.98 -21.26
CA SER A 404 -6.88 -19.82 -20.74
C SER A 404 -6.02 -19.01 -19.76
N VAL A 405 -5.31 -19.66 -18.84
CA VAL A 405 -4.39 -19.00 -17.87
C VAL A 405 -3.18 -18.39 -18.56
N GLN A 406 -2.63 -19.09 -19.56
CA GLN A 406 -1.51 -18.59 -20.37
C GLN A 406 -1.91 -17.34 -21.15
N GLN A 407 -3.07 -17.38 -21.82
CA GLN A 407 -3.58 -16.25 -22.58
C GLN A 407 -3.91 -15.05 -21.68
N LEU A 408 -4.43 -15.27 -20.47
CA LEU A 408 -4.61 -14.21 -19.47
C LEU A 408 -3.28 -13.52 -19.17
N THR A 409 -2.23 -14.30 -18.90
CA THR A 409 -0.90 -13.77 -18.60
C THR A 409 -0.34 -12.92 -19.75
N ILE A 410 -0.43 -13.43 -20.98
CA ILE A 410 0.02 -12.71 -22.19
C ILE A 410 -0.73 -11.38 -22.35
N SER A 411 -2.05 -11.41 -22.15
CA SER A 411 -2.92 -10.24 -22.37
C SER A 411 -2.67 -9.15 -21.31
N LEU A 412 -2.44 -9.55 -20.06
CA LEU A 412 -2.10 -8.64 -18.97
C LEU A 412 -0.72 -8.00 -19.15
N LEU A 413 0.28 -8.78 -19.54
CA LEU A 413 1.62 -8.25 -19.84
C LEU A 413 1.58 -7.19 -20.94
N LYS A 414 0.81 -7.47 -21.99
CA LYS A 414 0.63 -6.56 -23.12
C LYS A 414 -0.13 -5.29 -22.73
N ARG A 415 -1.22 -5.41 -21.97
CA ARG A 415 -2.05 -4.27 -21.56
C ARG A 415 -1.32 -3.33 -20.61
N ASP A 416 -0.69 -3.90 -19.58
CA ASP A 416 -0.24 -3.13 -18.42
C ASP A 416 1.25 -2.76 -18.45
N PHE A 417 2.05 -3.56 -19.15
CA PHE A 417 3.50 -3.37 -19.25
C PHE A 417 3.99 -3.14 -20.68
N GLY A 418 3.11 -3.27 -21.69
CA GLY A 418 3.50 -3.20 -23.10
C GLY A 418 4.37 -4.38 -23.55
N LEU A 419 4.40 -5.47 -22.78
CA LEU A 419 5.26 -6.62 -23.01
C LEU A 419 4.53 -7.70 -23.82
N LYS A 420 5.22 -8.25 -24.82
CA LYS A 420 4.79 -9.43 -25.58
C LYS A 420 5.43 -10.68 -24.98
N LEU A 421 4.71 -11.78 -24.99
CA LEU A 421 5.20 -13.04 -24.43
C LEU A 421 4.81 -14.20 -25.35
N GLU A 422 5.78 -15.05 -25.66
CA GLU A 422 5.60 -16.34 -26.30
C GLU A 422 6.11 -17.45 -25.38
N LEU A 423 5.34 -18.53 -25.25
CA LEU A 423 5.67 -19.65 -24.38
C LEU A 423 5.40 -20.97 -25.10
N PRO A 424 6.16 -22.04 -24.79
CA PRO A 424 5.84 -23.37 -25.28
C PRO A 424 4.71 -24.01 -24.45
N ASP A 425 4.02 -24.98 -25.05
CA ASP A 425 2.90 -25.69 -24.41
C ASP A 425 3.31 -26.60 -23.23
N ASP A 426 4.61 -26.86 -23.05
CA ASP A 426 5.18 -27.83 -22.10
C ASP A 426 6.09 -27.21 -21.02
N ARG A 427 5.98 -25.90 -20.78
CA ARG A 427 6.68 -25.19 -19.70
C ARG A 427 5.71 -24.42 -18.83
N LEU A 428 6.17 -24.05 -17.64
CA LEU A 428 5.36 -23.26 -16.73
C LEU A 428 5.03 -21.89 -17.34
N CYS A 429 3.75 -21.57 -17.44
CA CYS A 429 3.33 -20.18 -17.63
C CYS A 429 3.21 -19.52 -16.25
N PRO A 430 4.12 -18.59 -15.88
CA PRO A 430 4.02 -17.93 -14.59
C PRO A 430 2.83 -16.97 -14.61
N PRO A 431 1.81 -17.16 -13.76
CA PRO A 431 0.72 -16.19 -13.69
C PRO A 431 1.28 -14.85 -13.20
N VAL A 432 1.02 -13.79 -13.98
CA VAL A 432 1.34 -12.40 -13.59
C VAL A 432 0.26 -11.85 -12.65
N CYS A 433 -0.98 -12.30 -12.85
CA CYS A 433 -2.13 -12.07 -11.99
C CYS A 433 -3.12 -13.22 -12.20
N PHE A 434 -4.02 -13.45 -11.25
CA PHE A 434 -5.16 -14.36 -11.37
C PHE A 434 -6.28 -13.77 -10.53
N ALA A 435 -7.49 -13.65 -11.07
CA ALA A 435 -8.63 -13.09 -10.36
C ALA A 435 -9.71 -14.16 -10.23
N PHE A 436 -10.19 -14.44 -9.01
CA PHE A 436 -11.35 -15.32 -8.84
C PHE A 436 -12.60 -14.46 -8.97
N THR A 437 -13.33 -14.59 -10.07
CA THR A 437 -14.63 -13.94 -10.21
C THR A 437 -15.69 -14.76 -9.46
N ASN A 438 -16.43 -14.11 -8.57
CA ASN A 438 -17.68 -14.53 -7.92
C ASN A 438 -17.60 -15.24 -6.54
N SER A 439 -16.80 -14.75 -5.59
CA SER A 439 -17.10 -15.02 -4.17
C SER A 439 -17.06 -13.76 -3.32
N VAL A 440 -18.14 -13.57 -2.56
CA VAL A 440 -18.40 -12.46 -1.63
C VAL A 440 -17.46 -12.45 -0.41
N ASP A 441 -16.52 -13.39 -0.34
CA ASP A 441 -15.49 -13.49 0.69
C ASP A 441 -14.13 -13.04 0.15
N ALA A 442 -13.69 -11.86 0.62
CA ALA A 442 -12.33 -11.34 0.73
C ALA A 442 -11.31 -11.64 -0.40
N GLY A 443 -10.70 -10.57 -0.91
CA GLY A 443 -9.81 -10.57 -2.06
C GLY A 443 -8.51 -11.36 -1.89
N ALA A 444 -7.96 -11.76 -3.04
CA ALA A 444 -6.66 -11.30 -3.48
C ALA A 444 -6.32 -11.92 -4.83
N TYR A 445 -5.67 -11.12 -5.67
CA TYR A 445 -5.14 -11.51 -6.95
C TYR A 445 -3.90 -12.37 -6.77
N TYR A 446 -3.67 -13.33 -7.65
CA TYR A 446 -2.45 -14.12 -7.61
C TYR A 446 -1.32 -13.36 -8.30
N VAL A 447 -0.73 -12.39 -7.61
CA VAL A 447 0.34 -11.56 -8.16
C VAL A 447 1.66 -11.98 -7.52
N ASN A 448 2.19 -13.15 -7.88
CA ASN A 448 3.44 -13.59 -7.27
C ASN A 448 4.64 -12.81 -7.82
N ARG A 449 4.67 -12.62 -9.14
CA ARG A 449 5.89 -12.18 -9.83
C ARG A 449 6.16 -10.68 -9.67
N LEU A 450 5.12 -9.85 -9.79
CA LEU A 450 5.25 -8.41 -9.59
C LEU A 450 5.52 -8.07 -8.11
N ASN A 451 4.88 -8.74 -7.14
CA ASN A 451 5.14 -8.49 -5.73
C ASN A 451 6.61 -8.72 -5.36
N TYR A 452 7.25 -9.73 -5.96
CA TYR A 452 8.67 -9.96 -5.75
C TYR A 452 9.52 -8.81 -6.32
N ILE A 453 9.22 -8.34 -7.54
CA ILE A 453 9.90 -7.15 -8.12
C ILE A 453 9.70 -5.91 -7.22
N LEU A 454 8.49 -5.63 -6.78
CA LEU A 454 8.18 -4.48 -5.91
C LEU A 454 8.90 -4.56 -4.55
N TRP A 455 9.06 -5.76 -4.00
CA TRP A 455 9.84 -5.96 -2.78
C TRP A 455 11.33 -5.70 -3.01
N ILE A 456 11.92 -6.19 -4.10
CA ILE A 456 13.31 -5.89 -4.48
C ILE A 456 13.52 -4.38 -4.70
N GLN A 457 12.56 -3.72 -5.36
CA GLN A 457 12.57 -2.26 -5.52
C GLN A 457 12.66 -1.54 -4.17
N THR A 458 11.82 -1.94 -3.21
CA THR A 458 11.81 -1.35 -1.86
C THR A 458 13.11 -1.65 -1.11
N LEU A 459 13.65 -2.87 -1.23
CA LEU A 459 14.95 -3.24 -0.65
C LEU A 459 16.07 -2.32 -1.18
N LEU A 460 16.17 -2.12 -2.49
CA LEU A 460 17.23 -1.33 -3.11
C LEU A 460 17.11 0.17 -2.84
N ASP A 461 15.89 0.72 -2.90
CA ASP A 461 15.66 2.15 -2.65
C ASP A 461 15.99 2.52 -1.21
N THR A 462 15.62 1.65 -0.25
CA THR A 462 15.83 1.89 1.18
C THR A 462 17.19 1.45 1.70
N SER A 463 18.03 0.84 0.85
CA SER A 463 19.43 0.53 1.13
C SER A 463 20.37 1.15 0.07
N SER A 464 20.00 2.31 -0.48
CA SER A 464 20.84 3.07 -1.40
C SER A 464 21.98 3.80 -0.69
N ARG A 465 23.13 3.94 -1.36
CA ARG A 465 24.28 4.72 -0.86
C ARG A 465 23.99 6.23 -0.77
N SER A 466 22.98 6.72 -1.47
CA SER A 466 22.56 8.12 -1.36
C SER A 466 21.82 8.42 -0.06
N PHE A 467 21.32 7.38 0.64
CA PHE A 467 20.43 7.48 1.79
C PHE A 467 19.17 8.32 1.53
N SER A 468 18.79 8.50 0.27
CA SER A 468 17.56 9.20 -0.12
C SER A 468 16.31 8.44 0.30
N GLU A 469 16.46 7.13 0.53
CA GLU A 469 15.40 6.14 0.71
C GLU A 469 14.39 6.12 -0.44
N SER A 470 14.74 6.72 -1.61
CA SER A 470 13.88 7.02 -2.74
C SER A 470 14.28 6.35 -4.05
N TYR A 471 13.32 6.15 -4.97
CA TYR A 471 13.62 5.67 -6.31
C TYR A 471 14.52 6.68 -7.04
N GLU A 472 15.67 6.19 -7.50
CA GLU A 472 16.66 6.96 -8.25
C GLU A 472 16.62 6.56 -9.73
N PRO A 473 15.99 7.36 -10.62
CA PRO A 473 15.81 6.98 -12.02
C PRO A 473 17.11 6.81 -12.81
N GLU A 474 18.16 7.50 -12.38
CA GLU A 474 19.48 7.49 -13.03
C GLU A 474 20.43 6.42 -12.47
N ARG A 475 20.06 5.74 -11.37
CA ARG A 475 20.88 4.66 -10.80
C ARG A 475 20.86 3.47 -11.74
N ASP A 476 22.03 3.12 -12.26
CA ASP A 476 22.22 1.89 -12.99
C ASP A 476 22.13 0.71 -12.01
N VAL A 477 21.22 -0.24 -12.29
CA VAL A 477 20.95 -1.38 -11.42
C VAL A 477 21.07 -2.66 -12.22
N TYR A 478 21.91 -3.58 -11.76
CA TYR A 478 22.13 -4.88 -12.37
C TYR A 478 21.58 -6.00 -11.47
N GLY A 479 20.61 -6.75 -12.01
CA GLY A 479 20.04 -7.93 -11.38
C GLY A 479 20.50 -9.24 -12.04
N LEU A 480 20.54 -10.32 -11.27
CA LEU A 480 20.68 -11.68 -11.76
C LEU A 480 19.42 -12.48 -11.44
N ASP A 481 18.75 -13.00 -12.47
CA ASP A 481 17.64 -13.95 -12.33
C ASP A 481 18.15 -15.38 -12.50
N ILE A 482 17.95 -16.21 -11.47
CA ILE A 482 18.42 -17.60 -11.41
C ILE A 482 17.24 -18.53 -11.64
N GLY A 483 17.23 -19.21 -12.79
CA GLY A 483 16.10 -20.03 -13.24
C GLY A 483 14.99 -19.17 -13.85
N THR A 484 15.33 -18.43 -14.91
CA THR A 484 14.44 -17.46 -15.54
C THR A 484 13.22 -18.09 -16.25
N GLY A 485 13.34 -19.38 -16.60
CA GLY A 485 12.33 -20.14 -17.33
C GLY A 485 12.08 -19.62 -18.74
N ALA A 486 11.17 -20.28 -19.47
CA ALA A 486 10.83 -19.88 -20.84
C ALA A 486 10.30 -18.44 -20.95
N SER A 487 9.67 -17.95 -19.88
CA SER A 487 9.01 -16.65 -19.85
C SER A 487 9.98 -15.46 -19.76
N CYS A 488 11.14 -15.63 -19.13
CA CYS A 488 12.00 -14.51 -18.72
C CYS A 488 11.24 -13.42 -17.93
N ILE A 489 10.25 -13.82 -17.13
CA ILE A 489 9.22 -12.90 -16.62
C ILE A 489 9.78 -11.80 -15.72
N TYR A 490 10.73 -12.13 -14.85
CA TYR A 490 11.28 -11.16 -13.90
C TYR A 490 12.16 -10.11 -14.57
N PRO A 491 13.12 -10.46 -15.44
CA PRO A 491 13.86 -9.49 -16.24
C PRO A 491 12.96 -8.55 -17.05
N LEU A 492 11.93 -9.10 -17.71
CA LEU A 492 11.00 -8.30 -18.51
C LEU A 492 10.20 -7.31 -17.64
N LEU A 493 9.60 -7.78 -16.53
CA LEU A 493 8.85 -6.92 -15.61
C LEU A 493 9.74 -5.87 -14.94
N GLY A 494 10.92 -6.27 -14.46
CA GLY A 494 11.90 -5.35 -13.88
C GLY A 494 12.29 -4.26 -14.87
N CYS A 495 12.50 -4.63 -16.14
CA CYS A 495 12.87 -3.67 -17.17
C CYS A 495 11.75 -2.73 -17.59
N ALA A 496 10.50 -3.22 -17.59
CA ALA A 496 9.32 -2.41 -17.87
C ALA A 496 9.02 -1.42 -16.73
N GLN A 497 9.26 -1.82 -15.48
CA GLN A 497 9.02 -0.98 -14.30
C GLN A 497 10.09 0.09 -14.10
N ARG A 498 11.36 -0.20 -14.42
CA ARG A 498 12.48 0.71 -14.18
C ARG A 498 13.39 0.79 -15.41
N GLY A 499 13.51 1.99 -15.98
CA GLY A 499 14.24 2.22 -17.24
C GLY A 499 15.74 1.93 -17.16
N ALA A 500 16.35 2.10 -15.98
CA ALA A 500 17.78 1.88 -15.76
C ALA A 500 18.12 0.44 -15.32
N TRP A 501 17.14 -0.45 -15.13
CA TRP A 501 17.40 -1.82 -14.71
C TRP A 501 17.93 -2.67 -15.86
N ARG A 502 18.94 -3.48 -15.57
CA ARG A 502 19.54 -4.45 -16.47
C ARG A 502 19.61 -5.80 -15.78
N PHE A 503 19.56 -6.87 -16.57
CA PHE A 503 19.52 -8.22 -16.06
C PHE A 503 20.48 -9.15 -16.79
N THR A 504 21.06 -10.07 -16.04
CA THR A 504 21.43 -11.36 -16.60
C THR A 504 20.37 -12.38 -16.17
N ALA A 505 19.84 -13.12 -17.13
CA ALA A 505 18.84 -14.15 -16.93
C ALA A 505 19.47 -15.51 -17.19
N THR A 506 19.48 -16.40 -16.19
CA THR A 506 20.13 -17.71 -16.29
C THR A 506 19.14 -18.86 -16.22
N ASP A 507 19.45 -19.93 -16.95
CA ASP A 507 18.72 -21.20 -16.88
C ASP A 507 19.63 -22.34 -17.33
N ILE A 508 19.26 -23.57 -16.97
CA ILE A 508 19.95 -24.80 -17.39
C ILE A 508 19.27 -25.47 -18.59
N ASP A 509 17.98 -25.18 -18.83
CA ASP A 509 17.18 -25.81 -19.89
C ASP A 509 17.29 -25.05 -21.21
N ASP A 510 17.82 -25.71 -22.25
CA ASP A 510 18.02 -25.14 -23.59
C ASP A 510 16.71 -24.61 -24.21
N ARG A 511 15.59 -25.31 -23.97
CA ARG A 511 14.28 -24.94 -24.50
C ARG A 511 13.77 -23.68 -23.83
N SER A 512 13.84 -23.58 -22.50
CA SER A 512 13.53 -22.36 -21.75
C SER A 512 14.38 -21.18 -22.23
N LEU A 513 15.69 -21.36 -22.39
CA LEU A 513 16.58 -20.28 -22.86
C LEU A 513 16.25 -19.81 -24.29
N THR A 514 15.82 -20.71 -25.16
CA THR A 514 15.41 -20.37 -26.54
C THR A 514 14.21 -19.42 -26.53
N PHE A 515 13.18 -19.74 -25.74
CA PHE A 515 12.02 -18.88 -25.58
C PHE A 515 12.33 -17.59 -24.82
N ALA A 516 13.17 -17.66 -23.78
CA ALA A 516 13.61 -16.49 -23.04
C ALA A 516 14.33 -15.47 -23.95
N ARG A 517 15.26 -15.92 -24.81
CA ARG A 517 15.94 -15.07 -25.80
C ARG A 517 14.94 -14.44 -26.77
N ARG A 518 14.02 -15.23 -27.31
CA ARG A 518 12.97 -14.73 -28.21
C ARG A 518 12.10 -13.67 -27.52
N ASN A 519 11.69 -13.91 -26.28
CA ASN A 519 10.89 -12.97 -25.49
C ASN A 519 11.64 -11.65 -25.21
N VAL A 520 12.95 -11.71 -25.00
CA VAL A 520 13.78 -10.50 -24.88
C VAL A 520 13.85 -9.74 -26.21
N GLU A 521 14.03 -10.45 -27.33
CA GLU A 521 14.13 -9.87 -28.67
C GLU A 521 12.83 -9.19 -29.13
N ILE A 522 11.67 -9.86 -28.98
CA ILE A 522 10.36 -9.30 -29.44
C ILE A 522 9.96 -8.02 -28.68
N ASN A 523 10.53 -7.80 -27.49
CA ASN A 523 10.32 -6.61 -26.67
C ASN A 523 11.42 -5.55 -26.85
N GLY A 524 12.43 -5.80 -27.69
CA GLY A 524 13.53 -4.86 -27.91
C GLY A 524 14.39 -4.63 -26.67
N LEU A 525 14.51 -5.62 -25.78
CA LEU A 525 15.22 -5.51 -24.50
C LEU A 525 16.59 -6.21 -24.52
N TYR A 526 17.11 -6.59 -25.68
CA TYR A 526 18.38 -7.31 -25.84
C TYR A 526 19.60 -6.54 -25.31
N ASP A 527 19.57 -5.20 -25.34
CA ASP A 527 20.63 -4.35 -24.78
C ASP A 527 20.63 -4.33 -23.25
N ARG A 528 19.53 -4.75 -22.62
CA ARG A 528 19.29 -4.65 -21.18
C ARG A 528 19.20 -6.01 -20.49
N ILE A 529 18.81 -7.06 -21.20
CA ILE A 529 18.64 -8.41 -20.66
C ILE A 529 19.56 -9.36 -21.43
N HIS A 530 20.55 -9.92 -20.73
CA HIS A 530 21.46 -10.91 -21.27
C HIS A 530 21.05 -12.31 -20.81
N VAL A 531 20.76 -13.22 -21.75
CA VAL A 531 20.33 -14.59 -21.44
C VAL A 531 21.54 -15.54 -21.51
N LEU A 532 21.92 -16.11 -20.36
CA LEU A 532 23.11 -16.94 -20.18
C LEU A 532 22.73 -18.37 -19.77
N GLN A 533 23.33 -19.37 -20.43
CA GLN A 533 23.16 -20.76 -20.04
C GLN A 533 24.10 -21.13 -18.89
N THR A 534 23.56 -21.79 -17.87
CA THR A 534 24.33 -22.34 -16.75
C THR A 534 24.25 -23.87 -16.74
N GLN A 535 25.00 -24.50 -15.84
CA GLN A 535 25.09 -25.95 -15.71
C GLN A 535 24.57 -26.36 -14.32
N MET A 536 23.92 -27.51 -14.21
CA MET A 536 23.31 -27.99 -12.95
C MET A 536 24.31 -28.07 -11.76
N ASN A 537 25.56 -28.44 -12.06
CA ASN A 537 26.65 -28.57 -11.09
C ASN A 537 27.61 -27.37 -11.08
N GLY A 538 27.29 -26.30 -11.81
CA GLY A 538 28.09 -25.08 -11.84
C GLY A 538 27.73 -24.11 -10.70
N THR A 539 28.51 -23.03 -10.59
CA THR A 539 28.17 -21.88 -9.73
C THR A 539 26.82 -21.29 -10.16
N MET A 540 25.92 -21.07 -9.21
CA MET A 540 24.59 -20.51 -9.48
C MET A 540 24.63 -18.99 -9.67
N ILE A 541 25.66 -18.33 -9.14
CA ILE A 541 25.88 -16.88 -9.27
C ILE A 541 27.19 -16.63 -10.04
N PRO A 542 27.21 -16.79 -11.38
CA PRO A 542 28.45 -16.88 -12.13
C PRO A 542 28.99 -15.49 -12.55
N LEU A 543 29.27 -14.61 -11.57
CA LEU A 543 29.70 -13.21 -11.83
C LEU A 543 30.91 -13.11 -12.78
N ASP A 544 31.82 -14.09 -12.71
CA ASP A 544 33.07 -14.06 -13.47
C ASP A 544 32.91 -14.55 -14.91
N THR A 545 31.83 -15.27 -15.23
CA THR A 545 31.53 -15.70 -16.61
C THR A 545 30.50 -14.79 -17.27
N MET A 546 29.76 -13.99 -16.50
CA MET A 546 28.87 -12.97 -17.03
C MET A 546 29.69 -11.91 -17.79
N LYS A 547 29.41 -11.79 -19.08
CA LYS A 547 30.00 -10.79 -19.98
C LYS A 547 28.89 -10.04 -20.68
N THR A 548 29.03 -8.74 -20.82
CA THR A 548 28.16 -7.92 -21.67
C THR A 548 29.01 -7.08 -22.63
N ALA A 549 28.37 -6.43 -23.60
CA ALA A 549 29.05 -5.48 -24.47
C ALA A 549 29.75 -4.34 -23.69
N SER A 550 29.26 -4.03 -22.48
CA SER A 550 29.79 -2.95 -21.64
C SER A 550 30.78 -3.44 -20.57
N TYR A 551 30.72 -4.70 -20.16
CA TYR A 551 31.56 -5.24 -19.07
C TYR A 551 32.17 -6.59 -19.45
N SER A 552 33.50 -6.67 -19.41
CA SER A 552 34.25 -7.92 -19.60
C SER A 552 34.24 -8.83 -18.35
N LEU A 553 33.97 -8.25 -17.18
CA LEU A 553 33.81 -8.90 -15.89
C LEU A 553 32.94 -8.01 -15.01
N PHE A 554 31.94 -8.56 -14.32
CA PHE A 554 31.14 -7.79 -13.37
C PHE A 554 31.84 -7.71 -12.01
N PRO A 555 32.28 -6.52 -11.55
CA PRO A 555 32.88 -6.38 -10.23
C PRO A 555 31.86 -6.65 -9.13
N SER A 556 30.64 -6.12 -9.30
CA SER A 556 29.50 -6.31 -8.41
C SER A 556 28.18 -6.15 -9.15
N ILE A 557 27.09 -6.68 -8.56
CA ILE A 557 25.70 -6.50 -8.98
C ILE A 557 24.83 -6.07 -7.79
N ASP A 558 23.66 -5.52 -8.04
CA ASP A 558 22.78 -4.99 -6.98
C ASP A 558 21.93 -6.09 -6.33
N PHE A 559 21.46 -7.07 -7.10
CA PHE A 559 20.69 -8.16 -6.52
C PHE A 559 20.73 -9.47 -7.31
N THR A 560 20.49 -10.58 -6.60
CA THR A 560 20.00 -11.82 -7.22
C THR A 560 18.53 -12.02 -6.87
N MET A 561 17.82 -12.71 -7.75
CA MET A 561 16.48 -13.21 -7.48
C MET A 561 16.33 -14.64 -7.98
N CYS A 562 15.53 -15.42 -7.27
CA CYS A 562 15.31 -16.81 -7.60
C CYS A 562 13.90 -17.24 -7.17
N ASN A 563 13.26 -18.04 -8.01
CA ASN A 563 12.10 -18.83 -7.61
C ASN A 563 12.46 -20.32 -7.75
N PRO A 564 12.92 -20.96 -6.66
CA PRO A 564 13.50 -22.30 -6.71
C PRO A 564 12.45 -23.38 -7.02
N PRO A 565 12.89 -24.55 -7.52
CA PRO A 565 12.02 -25.72 -7.69
C PRO A 565 11.45 -26.17 -6.33
N PHE A 566 10.17 -26.57 -6.30
CA PHE A 566 9.43 -26.77 -5.05
C PHE A 566 9.59 -28.16 -4.40
N TYR A 567 9.88 -29.21 -5.17
CA TYR A 567 9.83 -30.61 -4.71
C TYR A 567 11.21 -31.23 -4.56
N ALA A 568 11.37 -32.07 -3.53
CA ALA A 568 12.64 -32.76 -3.28
C ALA A 568 12.80 -34.04 -4.12
N SER A 569 11.69 -34.63 -4.59
CA SER A 569 11.65 -35.83 -5.44
C SER A 569 10.30 -35.97 -6.14
N LYS A 570 10.20 -36.95 -7.06
CA LYS A 570 8.96 -37.32 -7.74
C LYS A 570 7.94 -37.94 -6.77
N GLU A 571 8.43 -38.68 -5.78
CA GLU A 571 7.63 -39.31 -4.73
C GLU A 571 7.03 -38.27 -3.77
N ASP A 572 7.77 -37.20 -3.46
CA ASP A 572 7.29 -36.07 -2.65
C ASP A 572 6.17 -35.28 -3.34
N LEU A 573 6.23 -35.18 -4.67
CA LEU A 573 5.18 -34.59 -5.49
C LEU A 573 3.89 -35.42 -5.40
N VAL A 574 3.99 -36.76 -5.45
CA VAL A 574 2.85 -37.69 -5.39
C VAL A 574 2.26 -37.85 -3.98
N SER A 575 3.09 -37.87 -2.93
CA SER A 575 2.65 -37.96 -1.52
C SER A 575 1.92 -36.69 -1.06
N SER A 576 2.44 -35.52 -1.45
CA SER A 576 1.78 -34.22 -1.25
C SER A 576 0.46 -34.11 -2.03
N ALA A 577 0.32 -34.80 -3.17
CA ALA A 577 -0.91 -34.82 -3.96
C ALA A 577 -2.05 -35.61 -3.28
N SER A 578 -1.70 -36.74 -2.66
CA SER A 578 -2.65 -37.68 -2.04
C SER A 578 -3.19 -37.26 -0.67
N SER A 579 -2.61 -36.24 -0.04
CA SER A 579 -3.05 -35.73 1.27
C SER A 579 -4.16 -34.66 1.21
N LYS A 580 -4.67 -34.31 0.01
CA LYS A 580 -5.74 -33.30 -0.16
C LYS A 580 -7.14 -33.91 -0.27
N LYS A 581 -8.11 -33.26 0.38
CA LYS A 581 -9.54 -33.58 0.27
C LYS A 581 -10.22 -33.08 -1.02
N ARG A 582 -9.61 -32.15 -1.79
CA ARG A 582 -10.16 -31.59 -3.05
C ARG A 582 -9.03 -31.24 -4.04
N PRO A 583 -9.25 -31.38 -5.36
CA PRO A 583 -8.30 -30.94 -6.38
C PRO A 583 -8.20 -29.40 -6.42
N PRO A 584 -7.02 -28.84 -6.73
CA PRO A 584 -6.84 -27.40 -6.90
C PRO A 584 -7.46 -26.89 -8.21
N PHE A 585 -7.73 -25.59 -8.27
CA PHE A 585 -8.49 -24.93 -9.36
C PHE A 585 -7.64 -24.53 -10.59
N THR A 586 -6.34 -24.86 -10.62
CA THR A 586 -5.40 -24.38 -11.66
C THR A 586 -4.52 -25.50 -12.17
N ALA A 587 -4.46 -25.68 -13.49
CA ALA A 587 -3.60 -26.69 -14.10
C ALA A 587 -2.11 -26.27 -14.06
N CYS A 588 -1.26 -27.14 -13.53
CA CYS A 588 0.19 -26.93 -13.49
C CYS A 588 0.86 -27.56 -14.73
N THR A 589 1.63 -26.77 -15.51
CA THR A 589 2.32 -27.23 -16.74
C THR A 589 3.85 -27.17 -16.63
N GLY A 590 4.43 -27.23 -15.43
CA GLY A 590 5.88 -27.14 -15.24
C GLY A 590 6.64 -28.41 -15.69
N SER A 591 7.87 -28.25 -16.21
CA SER A 591 8.74 -29.41 -16.50
C SER A 591 9.34 -30.00 -15.23
N GLU A 592 9.79 -31.26 -15.27
CA GLU A 592 10.42 -31.93 -14.11
C GLU A 592 11.60 -31.12 -13.52
N THR A 593 12.38 -30.45 -14.37
CA THR A 593 13.50 -29.56 -13.99
C THR A 593 13.08 -28.25 -13.33
N GLU A 594 11.87 -27.74 -13.62
CA GLU A 594 11.31 -26.53 -12.99
C GLU A 594 10.63 -26.84 -11.65
N MET A 595 10.34 -28.11 -11.38
CA MET A 595 9.54 -28.55 -10.24
C MET A 595 10.34 -29.34 -9.20
N VAL A 596 11.37 -30.08 -9.60
CA VAL A 596 12.11 -30.99 -8.71
C VAL A 596 13.59 -30.59 -8.60
N CYS A 597 14.10 -30.55 -7.37
CA CYS A 597 15.52 -30.43 -7.06
C CYS A 597 15.84 -31.35 -5.89
N ASP A 598 16.95 -32.08 -5.91
CA ASP A 598 17.36 -32.92 -4.78
C ASP A 598 17.46 -32.08 -3.49
N GLY A 599 16.74 -32.50 -2.44
CA GLY A 599 16.64 -31.76 -1.18
C GLY A 599 15.68 -30.55 -1.18
N GLY A 600 14.95 -30.33 -2.29
CA GLY A 600 13.90 -29.33 -2.43
C GLY A 600 14.39 -27.89 -2.40
N GLU A 601 13.46 -26.95 -2.14
CA GLU A 601 13.76 -25.52 -2.13
C GLU A 601 14.82 -25.12 -1.07
N VAL A 602 14.88 -25.83 0.06
CA VAL A 602 15.85 -25.55 1.12
C VAL A 602 17.26 -25.83 0.62
N ALA A 603 17.52 -27.02 0.05
CA ALA A 603 18.84 -27.36 -0.48
C ALA A 603 19.27 -26.41 -1.62
N PHE A 604 18.32 -26.01 -2.47
CA PHE A 604 18.58 -25.04 -3.53
C PHE A 604 19.04 -23.69 -2.96
N VAL A 605 18.30 -23.13 -2.00
CA VAL A 605 18.66 -21.84 -1.38
C VAL A 605 19.91 -21.97 -0.50
N SER A 606 20.14 -23.11 0.15
CA SER A 606 21.39 -23.39 0.88
C SER A 606 22.61 -23.33 -0.04
N ARG A 607 22.51 -23.84 -1.29
CA ARG A 607 23.60 -23.65 -2.27
C ARG A 607 23.79 -22.17 -2.63
N MET A 608 22.71 -21.39 -2.72
CA MET A 608 22.81 -19.94 -2.99
C MET A 608 23.52 -19.23 -1.84
N ILE A 609 23.26 -19.64 -0.60
CA ILE A 609 23.96 -19.13 0.59
C ILE A 609 25.44 -19.48 0.50
N GLN A 610 25.81 -20.70 0.10
CA GLN A 610 27.22 -21.09 -0.07
C GLN A 610 27.93 -20.26 -1.15
N ASP A 611 27.30 -20.03 -2.30
CA ASP A 611 27.85 -19.11 -3.31
C ASP A 611 27.99 -17.68 -2.76
N SER A 612 27.01 -17.24 -1.97
CA SER A 612 27.02 -15.91 -1.35
C SER A 612 28.15 -15.72 -0.33
N LEU A 613 28.58 -16.77 0.37
CA LEU A 613 29.71 -16.71 1.31
C LEU A 613 31.04 -16.43 0.60
N ASN A 614 31.18 -16.88 -0.66
CA ASN A 614 32.35 -16.61 -1.49
C ASN A 614 32.28 -15.21 -2.12
N LEU A 615 31.10 -14.79 -2.58
CA LEU A 615 30.90 -13.54 -3.30
C LEU A 615 30.74 -12.32 -2.39
N ARG A 616 30.19 -12.52 -1.19
CA ARG A 616 29.96 -11.50 -0.14
C ARG A 616 29.33 -10.22 -0.70
N GLU A 617 30.01 -9.08 -0.57
CA GLU A 617 29.56 -7.75 -0.98
C GLU A 617 29.57 -7.54 -2.51
N ARG A 618 30.04 -8.50 -3.31
CA ARG A 618 29.90 -8.44 -4.78
C ARG A 618 28.44 -8.48 -5.22
N VAL A 619 27.52 -8.90 -4.37
CA VAL A 619 26.08 -8.73 -4.57
C VAL A 619 25.55 -7.93 -3.38
N GLN A 620 24.86 -6.82 -3.64
CA GLN A 620 24.27 -6.05 -2.55
C GLN A 620 23.14 -6.85 -1.84
N TRP A 621 22.23 -7.47 -2.57
CA TRP A 621 21.17 -8.32 -2.00
C TRP A 621 21.05 -9.67 -2.71
N TYR A 622 21.25 -10.76 -1.97
CA TYR A 622 20.85 -12.09 -2.42
C TYR A 622 19.41 -12.32 -2.02
N THR A 623 18.54 -12.77 -2.93
CA THR A 623 17.14 -13.03 -2.59
C THR A 623 16.63 -14.32 -3.21
N SER A 624 15.73 -15.00 -2.49
CA SER A 624 14.98 -16.14 -3.01
C SER A 624 13.55 -16.15 -2.49
N MET A 625 12.62 -16.51 -3.36
CA MET A 625 11.24 -16.84 -2.97
C MET A 625 11.18 -18.27 -2.42
N LEU A 626 10.22 -18.52 -1.53
CA LEU A 626 9.97 -19.80 -0.88
C LEU A 626 8.49 -20.16 -0.94
N GLY A 627 8.22 -21.42 -1.22
CA GLY A 627 6.90 -22.03 -1.32
C GLY A 627 6.34 -22.49 0.02
N LYS A 628 7.19 -22.98 0.93
CA LYS A 628 6.80 -23.51 2.25
C LYS A 628 7.22 -22.58 3.38
N PHE A 629 6.34 -22.41 4.37
CA PHE A 629 6.63 -21.59 5.55
C PHE A 629 7.74 -22.20 6.42
N SER A 630 7.80 -23.53 6.52
CA SER A 630 8.84 -24.24 7.27
C SER A 630 10.24 -24.01 6.68
N SER A 631 10.35 -23.86 5.36
CA SER A 631 11.61 -23.52 4.67
C SER A 631 12.15 -22.15 5.10
N VAL A 632 11.28 -21.18 5.37
CA VAL A 632 11.67 -19.83 5.81
C VAL A 632 12.46 -19.88 7.12
N ALA A 633 11.95 -20.64 8.10
CA ALA A 633 12.61 -20.78 9.40
C ALA A 633 14.00 -21.44 9.27
N GLN A 634 14.10 -22.52 8.49
CA GLN A 634 15.36 -23.23 8.27
C GLN A 634 16.41 -22.35 7.59
N ILE A 635 16.02 -21.59 6.56
CA ILE A 635 16.94 -20.67 5.88
C ILE A 635 17.40 -19.56 6.81
N ILE A 636 16.52 -18.96 7.62
CA ILE A 636 16.91 -17.92 8.59
C ILE A 636 17.86 -18.48 9.65
N GLU A 637 17.62 -19.69 10.13
CA GLU A 637 18.53 -20.35 11.07
C GLU A 637 19.91 -20.59 10.44
N GLN A 638 19.96 -21.00 9.17
CA GLN A 638 21.21 -21.13 8.44
C GLN A 638 21.92 -19.78 8.29
N LEU A 639 21.22 -18.72 7.91
CA LEU A 639 21.81 -17.36 7.81
C LEU A 639 22.43 -16.93 9.15
N LYS A 640 21.78 -17.23 10.27
CA LYS A 640 22.30 -16.93 11.62
C LYS A 640 23.52 -17.77 11.98
N GLN A 641 23.55 -19.04 11.58
CA GLN A 641 24.70 -19.93 11.81
C GLN A 641 25.93 -19.44 11.06
N GLU A 642 25.74 -18.89 9.86
CA GLU A 642 26.80 -18.29 9.03
C GLU A 642 27.12 -16.82 9.41
N GLU A 643 26.63 -16.34 10.57
CA GLU A 643 26.85 -14.99 11.09
C GLU A 643 26.37 -13.85 10.16
N ILE A 644 25.36 -14.12 9.33
CA ILE A 644 24.74 -13.11 8.46
C ILE A 644 23.68 -12.35 9.26
N ASP A 645 23.99 -11.10 9.61
CA ASP A 645 23.16 -10.25 10.47
C ASP A 645 22.18 -9.35 9.68
N ASN A 646 22.45 -9.11 8.40
CA ASN A 646 21.63 -8.28 7.52
C ASN A 646 20.74 -9.16 6.62
N TYR A 647 19.50 -9.37 7.05
CA TYR A 647 18.51 -10.10 6.27
C TYR A 647 17.13 -9.47 6.34
N ALA A 648 16.29 -9.83 5.38
CA ALA A 648 14.95 -9.33 5.15
C ALA A 648 14.00 -10.48 4.86
N VAL A 649 12.78 -10.41 5.38
CA VAL A 649 11.75 -11.43 5.18
C VAL A 649 10.42 -10.74 4.88
N THR A 650 9.71 -11.23 3.87
CA THR A 650 8.37 -10.75 3.52
C THR A 650 7.42 -11.91 3.21
N GLU A 651 6.13 -11.67 3.35
CA GLU A 651 5.09 -12.57 2.87
C GLU A 651 4.33 -11.96 1.68
N PHE A 652 4.03 -12.79 0.68
CA PHE A 652 3.16 -12.47 -0.45
C PHE A 652 1.86 -13.26 -0.26
N VAL A 653 0.79 -12.55 0.08
CA VAL A 653 -0.55 -13.14 0.27
C VAL A 653 -1.31 -13.07 -1.06
N GLN A 654 -1.70 -14.23 -1.58
CA GLN A 654 -2.43 -14.41 -2.84
C GLN A 654 -3.77 -15.10 -2.57
N GLY A 655 -4.86 -14.40 -2.85
CA GLY A 655 -6.19 -14.81 -2.40
C GLY A 655 -6.30 -15.02 -0.89
N ASN A 656 -7.32 -15.78 -0.50
CA ASN A 656 -7.52 -16.22 0.89
C ASN A 656 -6.72 -17.47 1.27
N ARG A 657 -5.89 -18.05 0.37
CA ARG A 657 -5.32 -19.40 0.57
C ARG A 657 -3.85 -19.57 0.21
N THR A 658 -3.33 -18.89 -0.81
CA THR A 658 -1.96 -19.14 -1.27
C THR A 658 -1.02 -18.11 -0.66
N ARG A 659 -0.06 -18.57 0.14
CA ARG A 659 1.02 -17.73 0.66
C ARG A 659 2.33 -18.12 0.01
N ARG A 660 3.15 -17.12 -0.26
CA ARG A 660 4.56 -17.28 -0.61
C ARG A 660 5.36 -16.39 0.30
N TRP A 661 6.61 -16.74 0.51
CA TRP A 661 7.51 -15.95 1.32
C TRP A 661 8.74 -15.61 0.49
N ALA A 662 9.44 -14.55 0.85
CA ALA A 662 10.75 -14.30 0.29
C ALA A 662 11.73 -13.96 1.41
N VAL A 663 12.95 -14.43 1.24
CA VAL A 663 14.07 -14.16 2.13
C VAL A 663 15.15 -13.49 1.31
N GLY A 664 15.71 -12.42 1.87
CA GLY A 664 16.80 -11.65 1.28
C GLY A 664 17.90 -11.48 2.31
N TRP A 665 19.16 -11.53 1.89
CA TRP A 665 20.30 -11.33 2.77
C TRP A 665 21.40 -10.53 2.09
N SER A 666 22.21 -9.87 2.90
CA SER A 666 23.32 -9.04 2.46
C SER A 666 24.51 -9.21 3.40
N PHE A 667 25.72 -9.09 2.85
CA PHE A 667 26.94 -8.96 3.65
C PHE A 667 27.30 -7.49 3.90
N GLY A 668 26.66 -6.57 3.18
CA GLY A 668 26.88 -5.15 3.32
C GLY A 668 26.25 -4.58 4.59
N ASP A 669 26.68 -3.37 4.93
CA ASP A 669 26.27 -2.69 6.15
C ASP A 669 25.05 -1.78 5.97
N LEU A 670 24.56 -1.59 4.74
CA LEU A 670 23.37 -0.79 4.43
C LEU A 670 22.09 -1.53 4.87
N ARG A 671 21.27 -0.87 5.67
CA ARG A 671 20.08 -1.46 6.30
C ARG A 671 18.79 -1.05 5.59
N PRO A 672 17.99 -2.00 5.07
CA PRO A 672 16.74 -1.67 4.38
C PRO A 672 15.66 -1.25 5.39
N SER A 673 14.56 -0.65 4.94
CA SER A 673 13.49 -0.17 5.81
C SER A 673 12.80 -1.28 6.61
N ILE A 674 12.06 -0.91 7.66
CA ILE A 674 11.26 -1.88 8.43
C ILE A 674 10.20 -2.56 7.55
N VAL A 675 9.64 -1.82 6.59
CA VAL A 675 8.65 -2.32 5.62
C VAL A 675 9.28 -3.38 4.71
N ALA A 676 10.52 -3.18 4.26
CA ALA A 676 11.22 -4.13 3.41
C ALA A 676 11.77 -5.35 4.20
N SER A 677 12.28 -5.14 5.41
CA SER A 677 12.96 -6.18 6.20
C SER A 677 12.03 -7.06 7.02
N ARG A 678 10.91 -6.52 7.53
CA ARG A 678 10.02 -7.19 8.47
C ARG A 678 8.60 -7.31 7.93
N GLY A 679 8.46 -7.61 6.64
CA GLY A 679 7.18 -7.74 5.94
C GLY A 679 6.43 -9.06 6.17
N CYS A 680 6.82 -9.88 7.15
CA CYS A 680 6.19 -11.17 7.46
C CYS A 680 5.64 -11.17 8.88
N SER A 681 4.32 -11.01 9.02
CA SER A 681 3.65 -10.88 10.32
C SER A 681 3.44 -12.22 11.03
N SER A 682 3.38 -13.32 10.26
CA SER A 682 3.14 -14.67 10.76
C SER A 682 4.37 -15.34 11.40
N LEU A 683 5.56 -14.77 11.23
CA LEU A 683 6.82 -15.34 11.71
C LEU A 683 7.05 -15.04 13.20
N GLN A 684 7.65 -15.99 13.91
CA GLN A 684 8.04 -15.78 15.31
C GLN A 684 9.03 -14.61 15.44
N LYS A 685 8.87 -13.79 16.48
CA LYS A 685 9.70 -12.60 16.72
C LYS A 685 11.21 -12.90 16.78
N SER A 686 11.60 -14.09 17.21
CA SER A 686 12.99 -14.57 17.28
C SER A 686 13.62 -14.76 15.90
N LEU A 687 12.83 -15.04 14.87
CA LEU A 687 13.28 -15.27 13.49
C LEU A 687 13.23 -13.99 12.65
N LEU A 688 12.64 -12.91 13.14
CA LEU A 688 12.63 -11.64 12.42
C LEU A 688 13.98 -10.89 12.59
N PRO A 689 14.46 -10.19 11.55
CA PRO A 689 15.70 -9.41 11.63
C PRO A 689 15.59 -8.30 12.66
N VAL A 690 16.70 -7.90 13.27
CA VAL A 690 16.71 -6.88 14.34
C VAL A 690 15.96 -5.60 13.87
N PRO A 691 15.11 -4.99 14.72
CA PRO A 691 14.44 -3.74 14.37
C PRO A 691 15.45 -2.64 14.00
N VAL A 692 15.31 -2.13 12.79
CA VAL A 692 16.16 -1.08 12.21
C VAL A 692 15.55 0.32 12.36
N GLU A 693 14.45 0.43 13.11
CA GLU A 693 13.74 1.68 13.36
C GLU A 693 13.20 1.69 14.79
N GLN A 694 13.28 2.84 15.45
CA GLN A 694 12.71 3.06 16.76
C GLN A 694 11.97 4.39 16.83
N THR A 695 10.71 4.32 17.25
CA THR A 695 9.86 5.51 17.45
C THR A 695 9.83 5.88 18.93
N ILE A 696 9.92 7.17 19.21
CA ILE A 696 9.81 7.76 20.55
C ILE A 696 8.70 8.80 20.51
N ASP A 697 7.65 8.57 21.28
CA ASP A 697 6.56 9.54 21.45
C ASP A 697 6.94 10.56 22.54
N VAL A 698 6.83 11.85 22.20
CA VAL A 698 7.14 12.98 23.08
C VAL A 698 5.87 13.80 23.23
N ARG A 699 5.38 14.00 24.46
CA ARG A 699 4.13 14.71 24.71
C ARG A 699 4.37 16.09 25.32
N GLY A 700 3.57 17.07 24.91
CA GLY A 700 3.52 18.40 25.53
C GLY A 700 4.62 19.38 25.10
N GLU A 701 5.45 19.02 24.12
CA GLU A 701 6.52 19.88 23.60
C GLU A 701 6.35 20.17 22.10
N ASP A 702 6.74 21.38 21.68
CA ASP A 702 6.72 21.79 20.27
C ASP A 702 7.86 21.14 19.46
N ILE A 703 7.59 20.84 18.18
CA ILE A 703 8.57 20.21 17.29
C ILE A 703 9.86 21.01 17.19
N SER A 704 9.79 22.35 17.21
CA SER A 704 10.96 23.21 17.08
C SER A 704 11.88 23.12 18.30
N THR A 705 11.30 22.95 19.49
CA THR A 705 12.04 22.73 20.74
C THR A 705 12.73 21.38 20.73
N ILE A 706 12.02 20.32 20.33
CA ILE A 706 12.58 18.97 20.23
C ILE A 706 13.68 18.92 19.17
N ALA A 707 13.43 19.50 17.99
CA ALA A 707 14.39 19.64 16.90
C ALA A 707 15.67 20.34 17.37
N SER A 708 15.53 21.48 18.05
CA SER A 708 16.67 22.23 18.58
C SER A 708 17.46 21.42 19.61
N ARG A 709 16.78 20.69 20.49
CA ARG A 709 17.43 19.84 21.51
C ARG A 709 18.19 18.67 20.89
N ILE A 710 17.60 18.01 19.89
CA ILE A 710 18.25 16.92 19.14
C ILE A 710 19.47 17.47 18.38
N ASN A 711 19.29 18.54 17.61
CA ASN A 711 20.35 19.13 16.82
C ASN A 711 21.53 19.56 17.72
N HIS A 712 21.27 20.30 18.79
CA HIS A 712 22.30 20.71 19.75
C HIS A 712 22.99 19.50 20.40
N THR A 713 22.23 18.47 20.78
CA THR A 713 22.81 17.25 21.36
C THR A 713 23.79 16.57 20.40
N LEU A 714 23.45 16.52 19.11
CA LEU A 714 24.24 15.83 18.09
C LEU A 714 25.40 16.67 17.56
N GLU A 715 25.28 18.00 17.48
CA GLU A 715 26.37 18.91 17.13
C GLU A 715 27.52 18.89 18.14
N VAL A 716 27.20 18.69 19.43
CA VAL A 716 28.21 18.56 20.49
C VAL A 716 28.94 17.22 20.42
N LEU A 717 28.35 16.21 19.79
CA LEU A 717 29.02 14.95 19.52
C LEU A 717 29.95 15.13 18.31
N ARG A 718 31.16 14.57 18.40
CA ARG A 718 32.12 14.54 17.28
C ARG A 718 31.71 13.51 16.22
N ILE A 719 30.51 13.67 15.66
CA ILE A 719 29.97 12.87 14.56
C ILE A 719 29.87 13.72 13.30
N HIS A 720 29.79 13.07 12.14
CA HIS A 720 29.30 13.75 10.95
C HIS A 720 27.80 13.87 11.08
N TRP A 721 27.28 15.09 11.12
CA TRP A 721 25.86 15.35 11.31
C TRP A 721 25.41 16.45 10.36
N THR A 722 24.33 16.17 9.62
CA THR A 722 23.67 17.14 8.76
C THR A 722 22.22 17.21 9.17
N TRP A 723 21.78 18.41 9.58
CA TRP A 723 20.39 18.68 9.96
C TRP A 723 19.75 19.63 8.96
N LYS A 724 18.58 19.27 8.45
CA LYS A 724 17.74 20.11 7.60
C LYS A 724 16.57 20.60 8.47
N THR A 725 16.73 21.80 9.03
CA THR A 725 15.75 22.41 9.94
C THR A 725 14.36 22.50 9.33
N ASP A 726 14.28 22.88 8.05
CA ASP A 726 13.02 23.09 7.33
C ASP A 726 12.15 21.84 7.24
N VAL A 727 12.76 20.64 7.35
CA VAL A 727 12.08 19.34 7.32
C VAL A 727 12.20 18.55 8.60
N SER A 728 12.85 19.10 9.62
CA SER A 728 13.14 18.40 10.88
C SER A 728 13.74 16.99 10.67
N ILE A 729 14.66 16.89 9.70
CA ILE A 729 15.35 15.65 9.37
C ILE A 729 16.84 15.84 9.46
N GLY A 730 17.54 14.87 10.03
CA GLY A 730 18.98 14.82 9.91
C GLY A 730 19.51 13.42 9.74
N ILE A 731 20.70 13.39 9.14
CA ILE A 731 21.46 12.17 8.86
C ILE A 731 22.81 12.33 9.53
N GLY A 732 23.24 11.28 10.24
CA GLY A 732 24.49 11.27 10.95
C GLY A 732 25.29 9.99 10.75
N PHE A 733 26.62 10.12 10.82
CA PHE A 733 27.58 9.03 10.69
C PHE A 733 28.69 9.12 11.73
N CYS A 734 29.13 7.96 12.23
CA CYS A 734 30.28 7.86 13.11
C CYS A 734 30.94 6.49 13.04
N ASP A 735 32.24 6.42 13.35
CA ASP A 735 33.01 5.17 13.39
C ASP A 735 32.79 4.38 14.70
N LYS A 736 32.47 5.06 15.82
CA LYS A 736 32.37 4.45 17.16
C LYS A 736 31.25 5.08 17.97
N ALA A 737 30.74 4.34 18.96
CA ALA A 737 29.71 4.79 19.90
C ALA A 737 30.22 5.87 20.89
N ILE A 738 30.42 7.09 20.39
CA ILE A 738 31.01 8.21 21.15
C ILE A 738 30.11 8.78 22.25
N TRP A 739 28.82 8.45 22.25
CA TRP A 739 27.87 8.80 23.31
C TRP A 739 27.97 7.90 24.56
N SER A 740 28.66 6.76 24.46
CA SER A 740 28.80 5.82 25.56
C SER A 740 29.57 6.44 26.74
N ARG A 741 29.32 5.93 27.96
CA ARG A 741 30.09 6.33 29.16
C ARG A 741 31.56 5.90 29.09
N ALA A 742 31.88 4.90 28.27
CA ALA A 742 33.24 4.41 28.05
C ALA A 742 34.01 5.33 27.10
N ALA A 743 33.39 5.76 25.99
CA ALA A 743 34.01 6.67 25.03
C ALA A 743 34.34 8.05 25.63
N ARG A 744 33.50 8.57 26.55
CA ARG A 744 33.76 9.84 27.25
C ARG A 744 34.96 9.82 28.20
N ARG A 745 35.49 8.64 28.55
CA ARG A 745 36.68 8.49 29.42
C ARG A 745 37.99 8.42 28.66
N HIS A 746 37.95 8.07 27.37
CA HIS A 746 39.13 8.08 26.51
C HIS A 746 39.18 9.40 25.74
N LYS A 747 40.20 10.23 26.01
CA LYS A 747 40.61 11.33 25.11
C LYS A 747 41.43 10.70 23.98
N PRO A 748 41.07 10.83 22.70
CA PRO A 748 41.98 10.56 21.59
C PRO A 748 42.68 11.86 21.18
N ASP A 749 43.99 11.74 20.95
CA ASP A 749 44.91 12.76 20.46
C ASP A 749 44.58 13.23 19.04
N GLY A 750 44.88 14.50 18.76
CA GLY A 750 45.06 15.03 17.39
C GLY A 750 43.79 15.47 16.66
N ALA A 751 43.71 16.77 16.37
CA ALA A 751 42.76 17.33 15.42
C ALA A 751 43.08 16.87 14.00
N GLY A 752 42.08 16.37 13.28
CA GLY A 752 42.12 16.22 11.82
C GLY A 752 41.12 17.20 11.21
N GLU A 753 41.60 18.36 10.79
CA GLU A 753 40.87 19.28 9.92
C GLU A 753 40.80 18.71 8.50
N GLY A 754 39.62 18.80 7.88
CA GLY A 754 39.46 18.91 6.44
C GLY A 754 39.51 17.64 5.59
N MET A 755 38.36 16.98 5.38
CA MET A 755 37.91 16.48 4.07
C MET A 755 36.37 16.39 4.08
N ILE A 756 35.70 17.20 3.24
CA ILE A 756 34.25 17.16 3.03
C ILE A 756 34.02 16.37 1.73
N GLY A 757 33.33 15.23 1.80
CA GLY A 757 32.93 14.44 0.63
C GLY A 757 32.39 13.04 0.97
N ASP A 758 31.75 12.40 -0.01
CA ASP A 758 31.10 11.08 0.08
C ASP A 758 32.04 9.96 0.56
N VAL A 759 33.36 10.10 0.33
CA VAL A 759 34.42 9.16 0.73
C VAL A 759 34.51 8.97 2.26
N VAL A 760 34.08 9.95 3.06
CA VAL A 760 34.10 9.84 4.52
C VAL A 760 32.90 9.02 5.02
N GLN A 761 31.76 9.03 4.33
CA GLN A 761 30.57 8.27 4.72
C GLN A 761 30.74 6.76 4.53
N GLU A 762 31.49 6.34 3.50
CA GLU A 762 31.74 4.92 3.24
C GLU A 762 32.53 4.22 4.35
N ASN A 763 33.46 4.93 5.00
CA ASN A 763 34.34 4.38 6.05
C ASN A 763 33.73 4.39 7.46
N MET A 764 32.53 4.95 7.64
CA MET A 764 31.90 5.09 8.95
C MET A 764 31.07 3.85 9.29
N LYS A 765 31.30 3.25 10.47
CA LYS A 765 30.69 1.98 10.87
C LYS A 765 29.24 2.07 11.37
N PHE A 766 28.74 3.28 11.62
CA PHE A 766 27.38 3.52 12.07
C PHE A 766 26.79 4.74 11.39
N GLY A 767 25.62 4.57 10.77
CA GLY A 767 24.86 5.64 10.12
C GLY A 767 23.39 5.59 10.53
N PHE A 768 22.79 6.76 10.75
CA PHE A 768 21.42 6.89 11.21
C PHE A 768 20.71 8.10 10.60
N LYS A 769 19.39 8.05 10.57
CA LYS A 769 18.50 9.16 10.21
C LYS A 769 17.53 9.41 11.35
N ILE A 770 17.25 10.67 11.63
CA ILE A 770 16.23 11.10 12.59
C ILE A 770 15.20 11.94 11.85
N CYS A 771 13.93 11.59 11.98
CA CYS A 771 12.79 12.33 11.45
C CYS A 771 11.84 12.68 12.59
N LEU A 772 11.35 13.92 12.63
CA LEU A 772 10.30 14.33 13.57
C LEU A 772 8.98 14.41 12.80
N LEU A 773 7.99 13.67 13.26
CA LEU A 773 6.68 13.59 12.64
C LEU A 773 5.62 14.09 13.61
N TYR A 774 4.65 14.85 13.10
CA TYR A 774 3.40 15.09 13.80
C TYR A 774 2.40 14.01 13.42
N PRO A 775 2.04 13.07 14.31
CA PRO A 775 0.92 12.18 14.08
C PRO A 775 -0.35 13.01 13.88
N ILE A 776 -0.97 12.86 12.71
CA ILE A 776 -2.21 13.54 12.35
C ILE A 776 -3.30 13.04 13.30
N GLY A 777 -3.76 13.89 14.23
CA GLY A 777 -4.87 13.58 15.14
C GLY A 777 -4.56 13.74 16.64
N GLU A 778 -3.30 13.74 17.06
CA GLU A 778 -2.93 13.97 18.46
C GLU A 778 -2.45 15.41 18.67
N ILE A 779 -3.28 16.23 19.34
CA ILE A 779 -2.83 17.54 19.79
C ILE A 779 -1.82 17.31 20.91
N ALA A 780 -0.56 17.67 20.63
CA ALA A 780 0.58 17.67 21.55
C ALA A 780 1.42 16.38 21.67
N SER A 781 1.46 15.49 20.67
CA SER A 781 2.52 14.48 20.58
C SER A 781 3.39 14.64 19.33
N VAL A 782 4.71 14.61 19.49
CA VAL A 782 5.70 14.58 18.41
C VAL A 782 6.34 13.19 18.40
N LYS A 783 6.36 12.54 17.25
CA LYS A 783 7.02 11.25 17.04
C LYS A 783 8.42 11.49 16.53
N VAL A 784 9.41 11.04 17.30
CA VAL A 784 10.82 11.04 16.87
C VAL A 784 11.14 9.64 16.37
N VAL A 785 11.28 9.51 15.06
CA VAL A 785 11.63 8.26 14.37
C VAL A 785 13.13 8.23 14.16
N ILE A 786 13.80 7.22 14.71
CA ILE A 786 15.23 6.99 14.55
C ILE A 786 15.41 5.75 13.69
N ARG A 787 16.05 5.93 12.54
CA ARG A 787 16.24 4.91 11.50
C ARG A 787 17.71 4.52 11.41
N TRP A 788 18.01 3.24 11.56
CA TRP A 788 19.34 2.66 11.36
C TRP A 788 19.61 2.48 9.87
N LEU A 789 20.54 3.27 9.30
CA LEU A 789 20.85 3.28 7.88
C LEU A 789 22.07 2.42 7.52
N LYS A 790 23.10 2.43 8.39
CA LYS A 790 24.39 1.77 8.12
C LYS A 790 24.99 1.16 9.40
N GLY A 791 25.57 -0.03 9.30
CA GLY A 791 26.37 -0.70 10.34
C GLY A 791 25.89 -2.10 10.67
N HIS A 792 26.69 -2.87 11.44
CA HIS A 792 26.38 -4.25 11.87
C HIS A 792 25.99 -4.39 13.35
N ASP A 793 26.41 -3.43 14.19
CA ASP A 793 26.22 -3.54 15.64
C ASP A 793 24.85 -2.98 16.11
N SER A 794 23.90 -3.88 16.34
CA SER A 794 22.58 -3.54 16.89
C SER A 794 22.66 -2.95 18.29
N VAL A 795 23.62 -3.35 19.12
CA VAL A 795 23.80 -2.83 20.48
C VAL A 795 24.18 -1.34 20.43
N THR A 796 25.00 -0.96 19.44
CA THR A 796 25.33 0.44 19.18
C THR A 796 24.07 1.24 18.79
N PHE A 797 23.20 0.70 17.93
CA PHE A 797 21.92 1.34 17.57
C PHE A 797 20.99 1.52 18.78
N GLU A 798 20.75 0.46 19.56
CA GLU A 798 19.90 0.51 20.75
C GLU A 798 20.44 1.51 21.80
N SER A 799 21.76 1.53 21.99
CA SER A 799 22.45 2.47 22.87
C SER A 799 22.27 3.92 22.40
N PHE A 800 22.35 4.17 21.09
CA PHE A 800 22.10 5.47 20.48
C PHE A 800 20.67 5.94 20.72
N CYS A 801 19.68 5.11 20.40
CA CYS A 801 18.27 5.42 20.63
C CYS A 801 17.97 5.67 22.11
N GLY A 802 18.59 4.90 23.00
CA GLY A 802 18.50 5.11 24.45
C GLY A 802 19.09 6.45 24.91
N MET A 803 20.16 6.93 24.26
CA MET A 803 20.70 8.28 24.52
C MET A 803 19.71 9.36 24.08
N ILE A 804 19.20 9.26 22.85
CA ILE A 804 18.26 10.24 22.28
C ILE A 804 16.98 10.30 23.13
N ARG A 805 16.41 9.16 23.50
CA ARG A 805 15.24 9.08 24.39
C ARG A 805 15.46 9.83 25.71
N ARG A 806 16.58 9.59 26.39
CA ARG A 806 16.90 10.29 27.65
C ARG A 806 17.00 11.80 27.47
N LYS A 807 17.53 12.25 26.34
CA LYS A 807 17.74 13.67 26.04
C LYS A 807 16.47 14.41 25.67
N ILE A 808 15.48 13.73 25.09
CA ILE A 808 14.22 14.35 24.69
C ILE A 808 13.15 14.26 25.79
N GLN A 809 13.24 13.29 26.68
CA GLN A 809 12.30 13.13 27.81
C GLN A 809 12.74 13.88 29.09
N THR A 810 13.84 14.64 29.04
CA THR A 810 14.29 15.56 30.11
C THR A 810 13.88 16.97 29.76
#